data_AF-A0A4R0JNE0-F1
#
_entry.id   AF-A0A4R0JNE0-F1
#
_cell.length_a   1.000
_cell.length_b   1.000
_cell.length_c   1.000
_cell.angle_alpha   90.00
_cell.angle_beta   90.00
_cell.angle_gamma   90.00
#
_symmetry.space_group_name_H-M   'P 1'
#
loop_
_entity.id
_entity.type
_entity.pdbx_description
1 polymer ?
#
loop_
_entity_poly.entity_id
_entity_poly.type
_entity_poly.pdbx_seq_one_letter_code
_entity_poly.pdbx_strand_id
1 'polypeptide(L)'
;METPEGPSDAELIARVRNGDLEAYGELFGRHHHAAERMARQLVPANDADDLASDAFAKVLDALRSGGGPDISFRAYLLTTVRRVHVDRIRSGRKVQATDDIAAYEREPETFDDPTVTGFESGAAAKAFASLPERWQAVLWHTEVEGEKPAAIAPLLGLTANGVSALAYRAREGLRQAYLQQHLADVAGDRCRWTTERLGAYVRGGLTKRENRNVREHLDDCAKCTAVYLELVEVNSALPALLAPALLGTAGLGYLAAASGAKVGFVGFLVTGWRKATENSTRTAVGAGAVVVVAVAAVLAAMALTGNDTPPAAISNPPSQQPTQPPGTAPTVPPATPPSVKPPTAKPTTAPTTAPPTTAPTSPEPTPGVTPTPPGTTPTPPLPTTPILDEGLLTISAPRSGGSTPTTRAGGVQSQAAEQWVITITAPAQNANPIVVGLKYGSALQWPLSGDPRGWTCDQAAGTCTADNSSAPQPLPVSFATPTGGSAADRTFTVSAKTGRLYDDDSATLTAPPRTDENLLKIVAGKADPDVHHRILTVAPGTDRTSVTLKLSYGSSLEWPITGNPAGWKCSASTKTCTSLTPAKPAPLPANFDVPDDSSAAARTFTVAATAGLVSDTDSEVLPGIRPDESLLQIVTPTPSTDPNPFLYNRFLQISGATNRRVTLDITWGRSLQFVPALNIGWTCSRSSDVNSMTCWTDNYRKSFNSQWAAWLPGTGSSNTLTVHAQVGGREDTDSVKIPPSTTRR
;
A
#
# COMPACT_ATOMS: atom_id res chain seq x y z
N MET A 1 8.01 27.06 -20.82
CA MET A 1 8.65 27.21 -19.49
C MET A 1 7.76 28.19 -18.74
N GLU A 2 6.59 27.72 -18.30
CA GLU A 2 5.63 28.55 -17.57
C GLU A 2 6.05 28.60 -16.10
N THR A 3 6.46 29.78 -15.65
CA THR A 3 6.55 30.13 -14.23
C THR A 3 5.13 30.21 -13.65
N PRO A 4 4.90 29.75 -12.41
CA PRO A 4 3.57 29.83 -11.80
C PRO A 4 3.11 31.31 -11.72
N GLU A 5 1.85 31.57 -12.07
CA GLU A 5 1.21 32.88 -11.94
C GLU A 5 1.05 33.25 -10.45
N GLY A 6 1.94 34.11 -9.94
CA GLY A 6 1.82 34.75 -8.62
C GLY A 6 3.13 34.78 -7.80
N PRO A 7 3.28 35.76 -6.89
CA PRO A 7 4.45 35.84 -6.01
C PRO A 7 4.49 34.67 -5.00
N SER A 8 5.69 34.14 -4.76
CA SER A 8 5.94 33.11 -3.74
C SER A 8 5.81 33.68 -2.33
N ASP A 9 5.66 32.81 -1.32
CA ASP A 9 5.50 33.26 0.07
C ASP A 9 6.73 34.03 0.56
N ALA A 10 7.93 33.66 0.11
CA ALA A 10 9.17 34.39 0.40
C ALA A 10 9.19 35.80 -0.19
N GLU A 11 8.67 35.96 -1.42
CA GLU A 11 8.55 37.28 -2.06
C GLU A 11 7.50 38.14 -1.36
N LEU A 12 6.39 37.54 -0.91
CA LEU A 12 5.37 38.23 -0.12
C LEU A 12 5.92 38.66 1.23
N ILE A 13 6.64 37.80 1.96
CA ILE A 13 7.32 38.13 3.22
C ILE A 13 8.27 39.32 3.02
N ALA A 14 9.08 39.31 1.96
CA ALA A 14 10.01 40.39 1.67
C ALA A 14 9.28 41.73 1.41
N ARG A 15 8.15 41.70 0.71
CA ARG A 15 7.30 42.90 0.48
C ARG A 15 6.69 43.42 1.78
N VAL A 16 6.19 42.54 2.65
CA VAL A 16 5.66 42.91 3.97
C VAL A 16 6.71 43.59 4.82
N ARG A 17 7.95 43.09 4.82
CA ARG A 17 9.08 43.73 5.51
C ARG A 17 9.41 45.13 4.96
N ASN A 18 9.18 45.34 3.66
CA ASN A 18 9.33 46.65 3.03
C ASN A 18 8.10 47.56 3.20
N GLY A 19 7.11 47.16 4.01
CA GLY A 19 5.95 47.97 4.38
C GLY A 19 4.70 47.75 3.52
N ASP A 20 4.71 46.80 2.58
CA ASP A 20 3.54 46.46 1.76
C ASP A 20 2.57 45.56 2.54
N LEU A 21 1.46 46.12 3.00
CA LEU A 21 0.45 45.38 3.76
C LEU A 21 -0.51 44.59 2.88
N GLU A 22 -0.63 44.90 1.59
CA GLU A 22 -1.46 44.12 0.67
C GLU A 22 -0.83 42.74 0.46
N ALA A 23 0.50 42.66 0.40
CA ALA A 23 1.24 41.40 0.38
C ALA A 23 0.95 40.53 1.62
N TYR A 24 0.69 41.13 2.78
CA TYR A 24 0.30 40.39 3.98
C TYR A 24 -1.12 39.83 3.87
N GLY A 25 -2.03 40.53 3.18
CA GLY A 25 -3.38 40.04 2.88
C GLY A 25 -3.36 38.76 2.03
N GLU A 26 -2.42 38.65 1.09
CA GLU A 26 -2.24 37.43 0.30
C GLU A 26 -1.71 36.25 1.13
N LEU A 27 -0.73 36.49 2.01
CA LEU A 27 -0.28 35.50 2.99
C LEU A 27 -1.42 35.07 3.92
N PHE A 28 -2.23 36.02 4.39
CA PHE A 28 -3.41 35.72 5.21
C PHE A 28 -4.38 34.81 4.45
N GLY A 29 -4.76 35.16 3.22
CA GLY A 29 -5.67 34.35 2.40
C GLY A 29 -5.18 32.92 2.16
N ARG A 30 -3.87 32.74 1.93
CA ARG A 30 -3.25 31.42 1.68
C ARG A 30 -3.16 30.52 2.92
N HIS A 31 -3.04 31.10 4.11
CA HIS A 31 -2.73 30.33 5.33
C HIS A 31 -3.78 30.42 6.44
N HIS A 32 -4.80 31.27 6.31
CA HIS A 32 -5.87 31.45 7.30
C HIS A 32 -6.51 30.13 7.73
N HIS A 33 -6.94 29.32 6.77
CA HIS A 33 -7.59 28.04 7.07
C HIS A 33 -6.68 27.06 7.80
N ALA A 34 -5.36 27.12 7.61
CA ALA A 34 -4.43 26.25 8.35
C ALA A 34 -4.33 26.69 9.82
N ALA A 35 -4.21 28.00 10.08
CA ALA A 35 -4.20 28.54 11.43
C ALA A 35 -5.53 28.32 12.16
N GLU A 36 -6.65 28.53 11.50
CA GLU A 36 -7.99 28.30 12.04
C GLU A 36 -8.21 26.83 12.42
N ARG A 37 -7.82 25.89 11.54
CA ARG A 37 -7.86 24.46 11.84
C ARG A 37 -7.06 24.10 13.09
N MET A 38 -5.88 24.70 13.26
CA MET A 38 -5.05 24.50 14.45
C MET A 38 -5.68 25.11 15.69
N ALA A 39 -6.21 26.32 15.59
CA ALA A 39 -6.88 27.01 16.69
C ALA A 39 -8.09 26.22 17.20
N ARG A 40 -8.91 25.64 16.31
CA ARG A 40 -10.04 24.76 16.67
C ARG A 40 -9.64 23.49 17.44
N GLN A 41 -8.37 23.08 17.41
CA GLN A 41 -7.86 21.97 18.24
C GLN A 41 -7.43 22.41 19.64
N LEU A 42 -7.19 23.71 19.83
CA LEU A 42 -6.67 24.28 21.07
C LEU A 42 -7.76 24.96 21.91
N VAL A 43 -8.75 25.56 21.25
CA VAL A 43 -9.83 26.32 21.89
C VAL A 43 -11.20 25.97 21.32
N PRO A 44 -12.30 26.26 22.05
CA PRO A 44 -13.66 26.15 21.53
C PRO A 44 -13.87 26.92 20.23
N ALA A 45 -14.84 26.48 19.42
CA ALA A 45 -15.03 27.01 18.06
C ALA A 45 -15.28 28.52 17.99
N ASN A 46 -15.88 29.11 19.03
CA ASN A 46 -16.13 30.56 19.14
C ASN A 46 -14.87 31.39 19.36
N ASP A 47 -13.81 30.80 19.92
CA ASP A 47 -12.56 31.52 20.24
C ASP A 47 -11.44 31.21 19.24
N ALA A 48 -11.69 30.31 18.27
CA ALA A 48 -10.69 29.84 17.32
C ALA A 48 -10.25 30.94 16.35
N ASP A 49 -11.21 31.73 15.84
CA ASP A 49 -10.93 32.82 14.91
C ASP A 49 -10.14 33.94 15.58
N ASP A 50 -10.46 34.25 16.85
CA ASP A 50 -9.72 35.22 17.67
C ASP A 50 -8.28 34.75 17.91
N LEU A 51 -8.09 33.48 18.29
CA LEU A 51 -6.76 32.92 18.52
C LEU A 51 -5.92 32.90 17.23
N ALA A 52 -6.53 32.56 16.09
CA ALA A 52 -5.87 32.60 14.80
C ALA A 52 -5.48 34.05 14.43
N SER A 53 -6.40 35.00 14.63
CA SER A 53 -6.17 36.43 14.37
C SER A 53 -5.05 37.01 15.23
N ASP A 54 -5.02 36.69 16.52
CA ASP A 54 -3.94 37.07 17.44
C ASP A 54 -2.58 36.53 16.98
N ALA A 55 -2.55 35.30 16.47
CA ALA A 55 -1.34 34.70 15.93
C ALA A 55 -0.87 35.41 14.65
N PHE A 56 -1.78 35.71 13.71
CA PHE A 56 -1.44 36.51 12.54
C PHE A 56 -0.90 37.89 12.96
N ALA A 57 -1.57 38.61 13.86
CA ALA A 57 -1.09 39.89 14.35
C ALA A 57 0.35 39.82 14.90
N LYS A 58 0.66 38.80 15.73
CA LYS A 58 2.03 38.57 16.22
C LYS A 58 3.03 38.28 15.10
N VAL A 59 2.66 37.50 14.09
CA VAL A 59 3.53 37.24 12.92
C VAL A 59 3.76 38.51 12.12
N LEU A 60 2.73 39.35 11.92
CA LEU A 60 2.88 40.64 11.23
C LEU A 60 3.84 41.56 11.96
N ASP A 61 3.72 41.67 13.29
CA ASP A 61 4.62 42.47 14.11
C ASP A 61 6.06 41.93 14.08
N ALA A 62 6.23 40.61 14.10
CA ALA A 62 7.54 39.97 13.95
C ALA A 62 8.17 40.28 12.58
N LEU A 63 7.40 40.22 11.50
CA LEU A 63 7.88 40.55 10.15
C LEU A 63 8.25 42.04 10.05
N ARG A 64 7.40 42.94 10.54
CA ARG A 64 7.66 44.40 10.51
C ARG A 64 8.89 44.80 11.32
N SER A 65 9.19 44.06 12.40
CA SER A 65 10.39 44.27 13.20
C SER A 65 11.66 43.64 12.61
N GLY A 66 11.58 43.06 11.41
CA GLY A 66 12.69 42.40 10.72
C GLY A 66 13.00 40.99 11.21
N GLY A 67 12.18 40.44 12.12
CA GLY A 67 12.25 39.04 12.54
C GLY A 67 11.29 38.14 11.74
N GLY A 68 10.87 37.03 12.36
CA GLY A 68 9.94 36.07 11.76
C GLY A 68 10.56 35.19 10.67
N PRO A 69 9.75 34.41 9.93
CA PRO A 69 10.23 33.46 8.93
C PRO A 69 10.69 34.18 7.66
N ASP A 70 11.69 33.63 6.97
CA ASP A 70 12.10 34.12 5.65
C ASP A 70 11.38 33.36 4.52
N ILE A 71 11.12 32.07 4.73
CA ILE A 71 10.53 31.18 3.71
C ILE A 71 9.36 30.35 4.27
N SER A 72 9.51 29.78 5.48
CA SER A 72 8.55 28.80 6.02
C SER A 72 7.39 29.46 6.79
N PHE A 73 6.56 30.24 6.09
CA PHE A 73 5.47 31.00 6.72
C PHE A 73 4.48 30.11 7.48
N ARG A 74 4.02 29.02 6.85
CA ARG A 74 2.97 28.14 7.43
C ARG A 74 3.43 27.47 8.74
N ALA A 75 4.63 26.91 8.77
CA ALA A 75 5.14 26.27 9.99
C ALA A 75 5.35 27.28 11.14
N TYR A 76 5.86 28.47 10.82
CA TYR A 76 6.02 29.56 11.80
C TYR A 76 4.67 30.06 12.34
N LEU A 77 3.66 30.17 11.48
CA LEU A 77 2.32 30.57 11.88
C LEU A 77 1.69 29.56 12.85
N LEU A 78 1.75 28.26 12.53
CA LEU A 78 1.15 27.21 13.35
C LEU A 78 1.82 27.09 14.73
N THR A 79 3.14 27.25 14.79
CA THR A 79 3.86 27.33 16.08
C THR A 79 3.50 28.60 16.86
N THR A 80 3.29 29.72 16.17
CA THR A 80 2.83 30.97 16.80
C THR A 80 1.42 30.83 17.38
N VAL A 81 0.49 30.16 16.70
CA VAL A 81 -0.86 29.85 17.22
C VAL A 81 -0.78 29.09 18.55
N ARG A 82 0.04 28.04 18.61
CA ARG A 82 0.28 27.28 19.87
C ARG A 82 0.85 28.19 20.97
N ARG A 83 1.84 29.02 20.64
CA ARG A 83 2.46 29.93 21.60
C ARG A 83 1.45 30.93 22.17
N VAL A 84 0.63 31.55 21.31
CA VAL A 84 -0.42 32.48 21.74
C VAL A 84 -1.40 31.79 22.70
N HIS A 85 -1.79 30.55 22.40
CA HIS A 85 -2.66 29.77 23.28
C HIS A 85 -2.01 29.49 24.64
N VAL A 86 -0.75 29.05 24.66
CA VAL A 86 0.01 28.80 25.90
C VAL A 86 0.16 30.10 26.71
N ASP A 87 0.47 31.22 26.05
CA ASP A 87 0.55 32.54 26.69
C ASP A 87 -0.80 32.95 27.30
N ARG A 88 -1.93 32.67 26.61
CA ARG A 88 -3.29 32.95 27.09
C ARG A 88 -3.66 32.12 28.33
N ILE A 89 -3.28 30.83 28.36
CA ILE A 89 -3.46 29.97 29.54
C ILE A 89 -2.59 30.45 30.70
N ARG A 90 -1.31 30.79 30.44
CA ARG A 90 -0.37 31.26 31.46
C ARG A 90 -0.80 32.60 32.06
N SER A 91 -1.28 33.53 31.24
CA SER A 91 -1.84 34.81 31.71
C SER A 91 -3.17 34.61 32.43
N GLY A 92 -4.07 33.76 31.94
CA GLY A 92 -5.32 33.41 32.63
C GLY A 92 -5.12 32.77 34.01
N ARG A 93 -4.08 31.94 34.20
CA ARG A 93 -3.68 31.41 35.53
C ARG A 93 -3.16 32.49 36.48
N LYS A 94 -2.60 33.59 35.98
CA LYS A 94 -2.13 34.73 36.79
C LYS A 94 -3.24 35.69 37.20
N VAL A 95 -4.40 35.65 36.53
CA VAL A 95 -5.55 36.53 36.83
C VAL A 95 -6.42 35.98 37.99
N GLN A 96 -6.09 34.82 38.57
CA GLN A 96 -6.67 34.37 39.84
C GLN A 96 -5.78 34.83 41.02
N ALA A 97 -6.30 35.84 41.72
CA ALA A 97 -5.93 36.43 43.02
C ALA A 97 -4.90 37.59 43.06
N THR A 98 -5.46 38.74 43.49
CA THR A 98 -4.89 39.93 44.17
C THR A 98 -4.08 40.96 43.36
N ASP A 99 -4.44 42.22 43.62
CA ASP A 99 -3.77 43.47 43.24
C ASP A 99 -2.26 43.40 43.45
N ASP A 100 -1.48 43.59 42.37
CA ASP A 100 -0.52 44.69 42.27
C ASP A 100 0.16 44.65 40.89
N ILE A 101 0.06 45.78 40.18
CA ILE A 101 0.68 46.02 38.89
C ILE A 101 2.08 46.59 39.12
N ALA A 102 3.14 45.90 38.67
CA ALA A 102 4.37 46.54 38.28
C ALA A 102 5.23 45.68 37.32
N ALA A 103 5.77 46.36 36.32
CA ALA A 103 6.93 46.03 35.49
C ALA A 103 6.77 44.98 34.37
N TYR A 104 6.58 45.54 33.17
CA TYR A 104 6.88 44.99 31.86
C TYR A 104 8.37 45.22 31.57
N GLU A 105 9.15 44.19 31.20
CA GLU A 105 10.23 44.27 30.21
C GLU A 105 10.81 42.86 29.91
N ARG A 106 11.44 42.77 28.73
CA ARG A 106 11.56 41.64 27.79
C ARG A 106 12.89 40.88 27.90
N GLU A 107 12.92 39.60 27.50
CA GLU A 107 13.98 39.00 26.65
C GLU A 107 13.45 37.79 25.83
N PRO A 108 14.02 37.48 24.66
CA PRO A 108 13.59 36.36 23.82
C PRO A 108 14.27 35.08 24.28
N GLU A 109 13.66 34.35 25.22
CA GLU A 109 14.17 33.03 25.56
C GLU A 109 14.04 32.07 24.37
N THR A 110 15.21 31.65 23.88
CA THR A 110 15.36 30.45 23.08
C THR A 110 14.74 29.27 23.79
N PHE A 111 13.99 28.50 23.02
CA PHE A 111 13.13 27.40 23.42
C PHE A 111 13.83 26.36 24.30
N ASP A 112 13.39 26.23 25.55
CA ASP A 112 13.46 24.98 26.31
C ASP A 112 12.27 24.92 27.30
N ASP A 113 11.18 24.26 26.89
CA ASP A 113 10.28 23.59 27.83
C ASP A 113 9.92 22.20 27.26
N PRO A 114 10.67 21.15 27.65
CA PRO A 114 10.55 19.78 27.16
C PRO A 114 9.50 18.94 27.93
N THR A 115 8.51 19.55 28.58
CA THR A 115 7.55 18.78 29.38
C THR A 115 6.34 18.31 28.58
N VAL A 116 6.31 16.99 28.35
CA VAL A 116 5.20 16.13 27.84
C VAL A 116 5.12 15.97 26.32
N THR A 117 6.08 15.20 25.76
CA THR A 117 5.89 13.88 25.11
C THR A 117 7.25 13.33 24.67
N GLY A 118 7.68 12.21 25.27
CA GLY A 118 8.64 11.24 24.74
C GLY A 118 10.02 11.71 24.29
N PHE A 119 11.06 11.20 24.95
CA PHE A 119 12.48 11.28 24.59
C PHE A 119 12.78 11.07 23.08
N GLU A 120 11.90 10.40 22.34
CA GLU A 120 11.95 10.12 20.90
C GLU A 120 11.56 11.31 19.98
N SER A 121 10.67 12.20 20.42
CA SER A 121 10.20 13.35 19.61
C SER A 121 11.19 14.52 19.57
N GLY A 122 12.07 14.63 20.57
CA GLY A 122 13.04 15.72 20.70
C GLY A 122 14.16 15.68 19.65
N ALA A 123 14.71 14.49 19.35
CA ALA A 123 15.80 14.35 18.39
C ALA A 123 15.33 14.61 16.95
N ALA A 124 14.14 14.13 16.58
CA ALA A 124 13.53 14.41 15.28
C ALA A 124 13.21 15.89 15.09
N ALA A 125 12.65 16.55 16.12
CA ALA A 125 12.38 17.98 16.08
C ALA A 125 13.66 18.83 15.98
N LYS A 126 14.71 18.49 16.74
CA LYS A 126 16.03 19.14 16.64
C LYS A 126 16.68 18.93 15.27
N ALA A 127 16.60 17.72 14.72
CA ALA A 127 17.08 17.42 13.38
C ALA A 127 16.33 18.24 12.32
N PHE A 128 15.00 18.30 12.40
CA PHE A 128 14.17 19.11 11.50
C PHE A 128 14.49 20.60 11.60
N ALA A 129 14.60 21.14 12.83
CA ALA A 129 14.95 22.54 13.08
C ALA A 129 16.36 22.92 12.57
N SER A 130 17.28 21.95 12.47
CA SER A 130 18.63 22.19 11.92
C SER A 130 18.68 22.29 10.39
N LEU A 131 17.59 21.95 9.68
CA LEU A 131 17.56 22.01 8.22
C LEU A 131 17.37 23.45 7.72
N PRO A 132 17.83 23.78 6.50
CA PRO A 132 17.49 25.04 5.86
C PRO A 132 15.97 25.27 5.80
N GLU A 133 15.49 26.51 5.98
CA GLU A 133 14.05 26.80 6.04
C GLU A 133 13.29 26.31 4.80
N ARG A 134 13.91 26.40 3.62
CA ARG A 134 13.32 25.91 2.38
C ARG A 134 13.10 24.38 2.39
N TRP A 135 13.96 23.64 3.09
CA TRP A 135 13.83 22.20 3.29
C TRP A 135 12.75 21.87 4.32
N GLN A 136 12.68 22.65 5.41
CA GLN A 136 11.61 22.53 6.39
C GLN A 136 10.23 22.77 5.76
N ALA A 137 10.10 23.82 4.95
CA ALA A 137 8.86 24.16 4.26
C ALA A 137 8.41 23.02 3.34
N VAL A 138 9.28 22.52 2.45
CA VAL A 138 8.89 21.43 1.54
C VAL A 138 8.51 20.16 2.30
N LEU A 139 9.24 19.80 3.37
CA LEU A 139 8.93 18.63 4.18
C LEU A 139 7.61 18.78 4.96
N TRP A 140 7.33 19.97 5.48
CA TRP A 140 6.06 20.25 6.15
C TRP A 140 4.90 20.04 5.19
N HIS A 141 4.96 20.65 4.01
CA HIS A 141 3.89 20.53 3.02
C HIS A 141 3.74 19.11 2.45
N THR A 142 4.83 18.41 2.10
CA THR A 142 4.74 17.09 1.48
C THR A 142 4.54 15.95 2.46
N GLU A 143 5.22 15.97 3.60
CA GLU A 143 5.24 14.84 4.54
C GLU A 143 4.24 15.02 5.69
N VAL A 144 4.09 16.25 6.19
CA VAL A 144 3.19 16.53 7.33
C VAL A 144 1.76 16.78 6.83
N GLU A 145 1.58 17.63 5.82
CA GLU A 145 0.27 17.98 5.29
C GLU A 145 -0.19 17.10 4.11
N GLY A 146 0.70 16.28 3.55
CA GLY A 146 0.38 15.37 2.45
C GLY A 146 0.05 16.07 1.13
N GLU A 147 0.44 17.34 0.96
CA GLU A 147 0.17 18.12 -0.24
C GLU A 147 1.00 17.62 -1.43
N LYS A 148 0.40 17.63 -2.62
CA LYS A 148 1.08 17.20 -3.85
C LYS A 148 2.08 18.28 -4.30
N PRO A 149 3.24 17.91 -4.90
CA PRO A 149 4.26 18.87 -5.34
C PRO A 149 3.75 20.00 -6.25
N ALA A 150 2.70 19.74 -7.05
CA ALA A 150 2.08 20.74 -7.91
C ALA A 150 1.34 21.86 -7.13
N ALA A 151 0.76 21.55 -5.96
CA ALA A 151 0.08 22.54 -5.12
C ALA A 151 1.07 23.44 -4.36
N ILE A 152 2.25 22.90 -4.05
CA ILE A 152 3.31 23.57 -3.27
C ILE A 152 4.20 24.44 -4.17
N ALA A 153 4.30 24.09 -5.45
CA ALA A 153 5.13 24.77 -6.45
C ALA A 153 4.96 26.31 -6.46
N PRO A 154 3.74 26.88 -6.49
CA PRO A 154 3.53 28.32 -6.40
C PRO A 154 4.03 28.94 -5.08
N LEU A 155 3.79 28.27 -3.94
CA LEU A 155 4.20 28.76 -2.62
C LEU A 155 5.73 28.91 -2.49
N LEU A 156 6.48 27.96 -3.07
CA LEU A 156 7.95 27.94 -3.01
C LEU A 156 8.64 28.62 -4.20
N GLY A 157 7.88 29.17 -5.16
CA GLY A 157 8.41 29.74 -6.39
C GLY A 157 9.20 28.72 -7.24
N LEU A 158 8.72 27.48 -7.32
CA LEU A 158 9.38 26.37 -8.01
C LEU A 158 8.43 25.68 -9.00
N THR A 159 8.98 24.89 -9.92
CA THR A 159 8.18 23.94 -10.72
C THR A 159 7.83 22.71 -9.87
N ALA A 160 6.76 21.99 -10.22
CA ALA A 160 6.38 20.75 -9.52
C ALA A 160 7.53 19.72 -9.48
N ASN A 161 8.29 19.60 -10.59
CA ASN A 161 9.48 18.76 -10.64
C ASN A 161 10.61 19.27 -9.72
N GLY A 162 10.78 20.60 -9.64
CA GLY A 162 11.70 21.24 -8.70
C GLY A 162 11.34 20.96 -7.24
N VAL A 163 10.05 20.98 -6.89
CA VAL A 163 9.55 20.62 -5.56
C VAL A 163 9.80 19.15 -5.26
N SER A 164 9.51 18.23 -6.17
CA SER A 164 9.79 16.79 -5.99
C SER A 164 11.28 16.51 -5.75
N ALA A 165 12.16 17.17 -6.52
CA ALA A 165 13.60 17.05 -6.36
C ALA A 165 14.12 17.71 -5.05
N LEU A 166 13.48 18.79 -4.61
CA LEU A 166 13.79 19.44 -3.32
C LEU A 166 13.33 18.57 -2.16
N ALA A 167 12.11 18.02 -2.18
CA ALA A 167 11.56 17.13 -1.16
C ALA A 167 12.43 15.87 -0.99
N TYR A 168 12.90 15.28 -2.10
CA TYR A 168 13.84 14.17 -2.06
C TYR A 168 15.13 14.52 -1.31
N ARG A 169 15.75 15.67 -1.65
CA ARG A 169 16.96 16.16 -0.99
C ARG A 169 16.73 16.51 0.48
N ALA A 170 15.61 17.15 0.78
CA ALA A 170 15.24 17.52 2.14
C ALA A 170 15.04 16.29 3.04
N ARG A 171 14.42 15.21 2.53
CA ARG A 171 14.32 13.93 3.26
C ARG A 171 15.69 13.33 3.55
N GLU A 172 16.61 13.38 2.58
CA GLU A 172 17.98 12.91 2.82
C GLU A 172 18.73 13.77 3.83
N GLY A 173 18.57 15.09 3.75
CA GLY A 173 19.09 16.04 4.73
C GLY A 173 18.57 15.77 6.14
N LEU A 174 17.26 15.51 6.28
CA LEU A 174 16.64 15.18 7.57
C LEU A 174 17.23 13.90 8.16
N ARG A 175 17.43 12.85 7.35
CA ARG A 175 18.05 11.60 7.81
C ARG A 175 19.48 11.83 8.28
N GLN A 176 20.26 12.62 7.55
CA GLN A 176 21.63 12.96 7.93
C GLN A 176 21.66 13.75 9.25
N ALA A 177 20.81 14.78 9.37
CA ALA A 177 20.68 15.56 10.60
C ALA A 177 20.24 14.70 11.79
N TYR A 178 19.30 13.78 11.58
CA TYR A 178 18.82 12.84 12.60
C TYR A 178 19.93 11.91 13.08
N LEU A 179 20.66 11.29 12.15
CA LEU A 179 21.79 10.43 12.48
C LEU A 179 22.87 11.22 13.23
N GLN A 180 23.13 12.47 12.85
CA GLN A 180 24.10 13.33 13.54
C GLN A 180 23.73 13.60 15.01
N GLN A 181 22.43 13.70 15.34
CA GLN A 181 21.98 13.84 16.73
C GLN A 181 22.27 12.58 17.56
N HIS A 182 22.26 11.39 16.94
CA HIS A 182 22.49 10.12 17.61
C HIS A 182 23.97 9.70 17.66
N LEU A 183 24.82 10.28 16.79
CA LEU A 183 26.26 9.99 16.79
C LEU A 183 26.97 10.39 18.09
N ALA A 184 26.41 11.32 18.86
CA ALA A 184 26.96 11.72 20.16
C ALA A 184 26.77 10.63 21.25
N ASP A 185 25.75 9.78 21.10
CA ASP A 185 25.31 8.83 22.13
C ASP A 185 25.86 7.39 21.93
N VAL A 186 26.47 7.11 20.77
CA VAL A 186 26.96 5.76 20.44
C VAL A 186 28.49 5.66 20.57
N ALA A 187 28.96 4.94 21.60
CA ALA A 187 30.38 4.70 21.83
C ALA A 187 30.94 3.53 20.97
N GLY A 188 32.13 3.71 20.38
CA GLY A 188 32.95 2.68 19.73
C GLY A 188 33.13 2.85 18.21
N ASP A 189 34.32 2.49 17.70
CA ASP A 189 34.72 2.69 16.28
C ASP A 189 33.83 1.91 15.31
N ARG A 190 33.40 0.69 15.68
CA ARG A 190 32.51 -0.15 14.86
C ARG A 190 31.09 0.42 14.79
N CYS A 191 30.63 1.04 15.87
CA CYS A 191 29.33 1.69 15.93
C CYS A 191 29.31 2.99 15.11
N ARG A 192 30.37 3.80 15.19
CA ARG A 192 30.57 4.99 14.35
C ARG A 192 30.56 4.63 12.87
N TRP A 193 31.33 3.62 12.48
CA TRP A 193 31.37 3.14 11.10
C TRP A 193 30.00 2.68 10.58
N THR A 194 29.20 2.06 11.45
CA THR A 194 27.86 1.55 11.10
C THR A 194 26.84 2.68 11.01
N THR A 195 26.80 3.59 11.98
CA THR A 195 25.89 4.74 12.01
C THR A 195 26.09 5.68 10.83
N GLU A 196 27.34 5.92 10.40
CA GLU A 196 27.66 6.66 9.17
C GLU A 196 27.11 5.99 7.90
N ARG A 197 26.90 4.67 7.92
CA ARG A 197 26.42 3.86 6.78
C ARG A 197 24.94 3.46 6.87
N LEU A 198 24.27 3.70 8.00
CA LEU A 198 22.86 3.37 8.21
C LEU A 198 21.94 4.04 7.18
N GLY A 199 22.21 5.30 6.83
CA GLY A 199 21.44 6.01 5.80
C GLY A 199 21.51 5.35 4.42
N ALA A 200 22.69 4.87 4.01
CA ALA A 200 22.86 4.14 2.76
C ALA A 200 22.31 2.70 2.84
N TYR A 201 22.37 2.08 4.02
CA TYR A 201 21.83 0.74 4.28
C TYR A 201 20.31 0.69 4.09
N VAL A 202 19.56 1.65 4.64
CA VAL A 202 18.09 1.76 4.49
C VAL A 202 17.67 1.92 3.03
N ARG A 203 18.49 2.57 2.20
CA ARG A 203 18.23 2.76 0.75
C ARG A 203 18.71 1.62 -0.13
N GLY A 204 19.30 0.56 0.44
CA GLY A 204 19.94 -0.51 -0.33
C GLY A 204 21.15 -0.04 -1.15
N GLY A 205 21.73 1.12 -0.82
CA GLY A 205 22.83 1.77 -1.55
C GLY A 205 24.23 1.32 -1.14
N LEU A 206 24.34 0.35 -0.23
CA LEU A 206 25.62 -0.22 0.21
C LEU A 206 26.08 -1.35 -0.71
N THR A 207 27.41 -1.50 -0.85
CA THR A 207 27.96 -2.69 -1.50
C THR A 207 27.57 -3.97 -0.75
N LYS A 208 27.54 -5.13 -1.43
CA LYS A 208 27.20 -6.42 -0.79
C LYS A 208 28.02 -6.70 0.48
N ARG A 209 29.30 -6.28 0.49
CA ARG A 209 30.21 -6.44 1.63
C ARG A 209 29.82 -5.51 2.78
N GLU A 210 29.60 -4.23 2.51
CA GLU A 210 29.20 -3.26 3.54
C GLU A 210 27.82 -3.59 4.12
N ASN A 211 26.89 -4.00 3.28
CA ASN A 211 25.55 -4.40 3.68
C ASN A 211 25.58 -5.60 4.66
N ARG A 212 26.45 -6.60 4.41
CA ARG A 212 26.68 -7.71 5.35
C ARG A 212 27.30 -7.23 6.67
N ASN A 213 28.31 -6.37 6.62
CA ASN A 213 28.98 -5.85 7.81
C ASN A 213 28.04 -5.02 8.71
N VAL A 214 27.16 -4.21 8.10
CA VAL A 214 26.13 -3.46 8.82
C VAL A 214 25.13 -4.43 9.48
N ARG A 215 24.63 -5.44 8.75
CA ARG A 215 23.73 -6.47 9.31
C ARG A 215 24.31 -7.19 10.52
N GLU A 216 25.51 -7.73 10.39
CA GLU A 216 26.22 -8.42 11.47
C GLU A 216 26.36 -7.52 12.70
N HIS A 217 26.65 -6.22 12.52
CA HIS A 217 26.73 -5.29 13.64
C HIS A 217 25.37 -5.00 14.28
N LEU A 218 24.30 -4.91 13.49
CA LEU A 218 22.94 -4.72 14.03
C LEU A 218 22.46 -5.96 14.81
N ASP A 219 22.86 -7.16 14.40
CA ASP A 219 22.54 -8.38 15.15
C ASP A 219 23.21 -8.38 16.54
N ASP A 220 24.41 -7.80 16.65
CA ASP A 220 25.22 -7.79 17.88
C ASP A 220 25.09 -6.51 18.74
N CYS A 221 24.55 -5.40 18.20
CA CYS A 221 24.55 -4.09 18.86
C CYS A 221 23.13 -3.50 19.00
N ALA A 222 22.52 -3.68 20.18
CA ALA A 222 21.20 -3.17 20.50
C ALA A 222 21.03 -1.64 20.30
N LYS A 223 22.10 -0.85 20.54
CA LYS A 223 22.08 0.61 20.35
C LYS A 223 21.96 1.00 18.88
N CYS A 224 22.77 0.41 18.00
CA CYS A 224 22.70 0.68 16.57
C CYS A 224 21.40 0.14 15.95
N THR A 225 20.84 -0.93 16.52
CA THR A 225 19.54 -1.49 16.13
C THR A 225 18.38 -0.60 16.53
N ALA A 226 18.41 0.00 17.72
CA ALA A 226 17.45 1.03 18.11
C ALA A 226 17.49 2.22 17.14
N VAL A 227 18.68 2.77 16.87
CA VAL A 227 18.85 3.88 15.91
C VAL A 227 18.38 3.50 14.49
N TYR A 228 18.60 2.26 14.05
CA TYR A 228 18.11 1.77 12.76
C TYR A 228 16.58 1.70 12.71
N LEU A 229 15.95 1.13 13.74
CA LEU A 229 14.49 1.02 13.82
C LEU A 229 13.84 2.41 13.87
N GLU A 230 14.41 3.32 14.66
CA GLU A 230 13.99 4.72 14.69
C GLU A 230 14.17 5.41 13.34
N LEU A 231 15.28 5.21 12.64
CA LEU A 231 15.51 5.81 11.32
C LEU A 231 14.51 5.30 10.27
N VAL A 232 14.11 4.02 10.36
CA VAL A 232 13.06 3.43 9.51
C VAL A 232 11.69 4.04 9.84
N GLU A 233 11.41 4.26 11.12
CA GLU A 233 10.17 4.86 11.61
C GLU A 233 10.06 6.36 11.29
N VAL A 234 11.15 7.14 11.43
CA VAL A 234 11.20 8.55 11.03
C VAL A 234 10.79 8.70 9.58
N ASN A 235 11.17 7.78 8.69
CA ASN A 235 10.84 7.87 7.27
C ASN A 235 9.38 7.50 6.93
N SER A 236 8.71 6.67 7.74
CA SER A 236 7.32 6.26 7.51
C SER A 236 6.31 7.03 8.37
N ALA A 237 6.76 7.73 9.42
CA ALA A 237 5.93 8.36 10.44
C ALA A 237 6.24 9.86 10.68
N LEU A 238 6.91 10.55 9.74
CA LEU A 238 7.19 12.01 9.83
C LEU A 238 6.01 12.85 10.35
N PRO A 239 4.77 12.73 9.83
CA PRO A 239 3.63 13.48 10.37
C PRO A 239 3.38 13.17 11.85
N ALA A 240 3.39 11.89 12.24
CA ALA A 240 3.14 11.43 13.61
C ALA A 240 4.23 11.85 14.60
N LEU A 241 5.46 12.14 14.13
CA LEU A 241 6.57 12.60 14.97
C LEU A 241 6.66 14.13 15.02
N LEU A 242 6.63 14.80 13.86
CA LEU A 242 6.86 16.25 13.78
C LEU A 242 5.66 17.07 14.26
N ALA A 243 4.42 16.64 13.99
CA ALA A 243 3.26 17.42 14.41
C ALA A 243 3.11 17.44 15.94
N PRO A 244 3.23 16.34 16.69
CA PRO A 244 3.23 16.41 18.15
C PRO A 244 4.44 17.15 18.72
N ALA A 245 5.63 16.96 18.15
CA ALA A 245 6.83 17.60 18.66
C ALA A 245 6.78 19.13 18.54
N LEU A 246 6.31 19.66 17.40
CA LEU A 246 6.25 21.09 17.14
C LEU A 246 4.95 21.72 17.66
N LEU A 247 3.81 21.04 17.49
CA LEU A 247 2.48 21.58 17.79
C LEU A 247 1.86 21.08 19.11
N GLY A 248 2.53 20.15 19.81
CA GLY A 248 2.02 19.54 21.04
C GLY A 248 0.89 18.54 20.78
N THR A 249 0.10 18.22 21.82
CA THR A 249 -1.02 17.24 21.73
C THR A 249 -2.07 17.61 20.68
N ALA A 250 -2.24 18.91 20.37
CA ALA A 250 -3.11 19.40 19.30
C ALA A 250 -2.62 19.08 17.88
N GLY A 251 -1.33 18.74 17.71
CA GLY A 251 -0.76 18.36 16.42
C GLY A 251 -1.42 17.13 15.80
N LEU A 252 -1.89 16.18 16.61
CA LEU A 252 -2.62 15.00 16.12
C LEU A 252 -4.00 15.36 15.56
N GLY A 253 -4.71 16.27 16.23
CA GLY A 253 -6.00 16.78 15.76
C GLY A 253 -5.85 17.64 14.49
N TYR A 254 -4.78 18.42 14.41
CA TYR A 254 -4.44 19.21 13.22
C TYR A 254 -4.25 18.31 11.99
N LEU A 255 -3.47 17.23 12.12
CA LEU A 255 -3.23 16.28 11.04
C LEU A 255 -4.49 15.54 10.58
N ALA A 256 -5.33 15.12 11.51
CA ALA A 256 -6.60 14.47 11.21
C ALA A 256 -7.53 15.42 10.42
N ALA A 257 -7.50 16.72 10.73
CA ALA A 257 -8.26 17.74 10.02
C ALA A 257 -7.64 18.17 8.67
N ALA A 258 -6.31 18.17 8.56
CA ALA A 258 -5.58 18.65 7.37
C ALA A 258 -5.54 17.62 6.23
N SER A 259 -5.48 16.32 6.54
CA SER A 259 -5.27 15.27 5.54
C SER A 259 -6.55 14.74 4.86
N GLY A 260 -7.75 15.12 5.34
CA GLY A 260 -9.03 14.62 4.81
C GLY A 260 -9.21 13.08 4.88
N ALA A 261 -8.30 12.38 5.56
CA ALA A 261 -8.30 10.93 5.65
C ALA A 261 -9.35 10.46 6.66
N LYS A 262 -10.35 9.69 6.19
CA LYS A 262 -11.34 9.03 7.05
C LYS A 262 -10.63 8.10 8.05
N VAL A 263 -10.55 8.50 9.33
CA VAL A 263 -10.47 7.72 10.59
C VAL A 263 -9.40 6.60 10.72
N GLY A 264 -8.67 6.21 9.67
CA GLY A 264 -7.65 5.16 9.72
C GLY A 264 -6.32 5.61 10.34
N PHE A 265 -6.07 6.91 10.43
CA PHE A 265 -4.80 7.45 10.95
C PHE A 265 -4.80 7.66 12.48
N VAL A 266 -5.98 7.78 13.10
CA VAL A 266 -6.10 7.99 14.57
C VAL A 266 -5.89 6.69 15.36
N GLY A 267 -6.16 5.53 14.76
CA GLY A 267 -5.96 4.22 15.41
C GLY A 267 -4.49 3.90 15.70
N PHE A 268 -3.56 4.45 14.92
CA PHE A 268 -2.12 4.28 15.11
C PHE A 268 -1.58 5.12 16.30
N LEU A 269 -2.22 6.26 16.59
CA LEU A 269 -1.69 7.24 17.54
C LEU A 269 -2.17 7.02 18.99
N VAL A 270 -3.34 6.41 19.20
CA VAL A 270 -3.87 6.18 20.57
C VAL A 270 -3.39 4.86 21.18
N THR A 271 -3.00 3.87 20.38
CA THR A 271 -2.58 2.54 20.90
C THR A 271 -1.05 2.37 21.00
N GLY A 272 -0.26 3.06 20.17
CA GLY A 272 1.21 2.94 20.18
C GLY A 272 1.88 3.62 21.38
N TRP A 273 1.34 4.75 21.86
CA TRP A 273 2.02 5.59 22.85
C TRP A 273 1.68 5.24 24.31
N ARG A 274 0.68 4.40 24.56
CA ARG A 274 0.29 4.05 25.93
C ARG A 274 1.20 2.99 26.58
N LYS A 275 1.97 2.23 25.77
CA LYS A 275 2.84 1.15 26.28
C LYS A 275 4.30 1.58 26.49
N ALA A 276 4.71 2.75 26.00
CA ALA A 276 6.08 3.25 26.16
C ALA A 276 6.38 3.84 27.55
N THR A 277 5.36 4.17 28.35
CA THR A 277 5.55 4.76 29.70
C THR A 277 5.32 3.80 30.87
N GLU A 278 4.87 2.56 30.65
CA GLU A 278 4.68 1.59 31.75
C GLU A 278 5.91 0.71 32.02
N ASN A 279 6.91 0.71 31.14
CA ASN A 279 8.09 -0.16 31.29
C ASN A 279 9.33 0.51 31.93
N SER A 280 9.23 1.77 32.42
CA SER A 280 10.35 2.49 33.04
C SER A 280 10.30 2.62 34.57
N THR A 281 9.32 2.03 35.26
CA THR A 281 9.25 2.09 36.74
C THR A 281 9.84 0.88 37.48
N ARG A 282 10.73 0.09 36.86
CA ARG A 282 11.46 -0.96 37.59
C ARG A 282 12.93 -1.07 37.17
N THR A 283 13.73 -0.08 37.58
CA THR A 283 15.04 -0.24 38.27
C THR A 283 15.78 1.10 38.43
N ALA A 284 15.48 1.85 39.50
CA ALA A 284 16.46 2.73 40.16
C ALA A 284 15.92 3.17 41.53
N VAL A 285 16.51 2.64 42.59
CA VAL A 285 16.40 3.18 43.95
C VAL A 285 17.30 4.41 44.02
N GLY A 286 16.73 5.60 44.26
CA GLY A 286 17.49 6.80 44.62
C GLY A 286 16.99 8.12 44.02
N ALA A 287 16.25 8.89 44.83
CA ALA A 287 15.94 10.33 44.74
C ALA A 287 15.10 10.87 43.55
N GLY A 288 13.88 11.35 43.86
CA GLY A 288 13.12 12.34 43.07
C GLY A 288 11.82 11.81 42.44
N ALA A 289 10.68 12.06 43.09
CA ALA A 289 9.35 11.74 42.57
C ALA A 289 8.89 12.79 41.54
N VAL A 290 8.33 12.37 40.40
CA VAL A 290 7.50 13.22 39.53
C VAL A 290 6.21 12.47 39.19
N VAL A 291 5.08 13.07 39.61
CA VAL A 291 3.71 12.65 39.32
C VAL A 291 3.34 13.13 37.91
N VAL A 292 2.89 12.24 37.02
CA VAL A 292 2.24 12.63 35.76
C VAL A 292 0.76 12.23 35.81
N VAL A 293 -0.07 13.22 36.09
CA VAL A 293 -1.53 13.21 35.92
C VAL A 293 -1.85 14.10 34.70
N ALA A 294 -2.87 13.69 33.93
CA ALA A 294 -3.66 14.45 32.94
C ALA A 294 -3.27 14.34 31.44
N VAL A 295 -3.86 13.34 30.76
CA VAL A 295 -4.40 13.52 29.38
C VAL A 295 -5.85 12.98 29.24
N ALA A 296 -6.43 12.33 30.27
CA ALA A 296 -7.80 11.82 30.19
C ALA A 296 -8.93 12.88 30.39
N ALA A 297 -8.60 14.14 30.65
CA ALA A 297 -9.60 15.13 31.10
C ALA A 297 -10.31 15.93 29.98
N VAL A 298 -9.84 15.90 28.73
CA VAL A 298 -10.44 16.75 27.66
C VAL A 298 -11.59 16.05 26.91
N LEU A 299 -11.66 14.71 26.90
CA LEU A 299 -12.78 13.98 26.29
C LEU A 299 -13.95 13.68 27.25
N ALA A 300 -13.75 13.85 28.56
CA ALA A 300 -14.82 13.69 29.56
C ALA A 300 -15.70 14.95 29.72
N ALA A 301 -15.28 16.10 29.19
CA ALA A 301 -15.98 17.38 29.36
C ALA A 301 -17.06 17.68 28.30
N MET A 302 -17.15 16.92 27.20
CA MET A 302 -18.20 17.09 26.18
C MET A 302 -19.39 16.11 26.34
N ALA A 303 -19.36 15.23 27.35
CA ALA A 303 -20.45 14.31 27.65
C ALA A 303 -21.45 14.85 28.70
N LEU A 304 -21.28 16.09 29.18
CA LEU A 304 -22.09 16.68 30.26
C LEU A 304 -22.78 17.99 29.84
N THR A 305 -23.57 17.94 28.77
CA THR A 305 -24.73 18.84 28.59
C THR A 305 -25.82 18.05 27.89
N GLY A 306 -26.91 17.79 28.62
CA GLY A 306 -28.01 16.92 28.20
C GLY A 306 -29.09 17.60 27.36
N ASN A 307 -30.08 16.75 27.02
CA ASN A 307 -31.39 16.99 26.40
C ASN A 307 -31.40 17.13 24.86
N ASP A 308 -32.18 16.40 24.06
CA ASP A 308 -33.43 15.65 24.29
C ASP A 308 -33.47 14.34 23.47
N THR A 309 -34.04 13.29 24.06
CA THR A 309 -34.45 12.05 23.39
C THR A 309 -35.84 12.20 22.74
N PRO A 310 -36.06 11.70 21.52
CA PRO A 310 -37.38 11.27 21.07
C PRO A 310 -37.53 9.73 21.18
N PRO A 311 -38.77 9.23 21.34
CA PRO A 311 -39.03 7.89 21.87
C PRO A 311 -38.98 6.77 20.83
N ALA A 312 -38.72 5.55 21.32
CA ALA A 312 -38.87 4.31 20.58
C ALA A 312 -40.35 4.03 20.22
N ALA A 313 -40.59 3.59 18.98
CA ALA A 313 -41.84 2.98 18.54
C ALA A 313 -41.59 1.78 17.61
N ILE A 314 -41.71 0.58 18.20
CA ILE A 314 -42.44 -0.62 17.76
C ILE A 314 -42.56 -0.95 16.24
N SER A 315 -41.90 -2.06 15.87
CA SER A 315 -42.33 -3.23 15.07
C SER A 315 -43.16 -3.10 13.78
N ASN A 316 -42.47 -3.23 12.62
CA ASN A 316 -42.71 -4.16 11.49
C ASN A 316 -42.22 -3.54 10.16
N PRO A 317 -41.54 -4.30 9.28
CA PRO A 317 -40.98 -3.76 8.03
C PRO A 317 -42.08 -3.59 6.96
N PRO A 318 -42.12 -2.46 6.20
CA PRO A 318 -42.95 -2.38 5.02
C PRO A 318 -42.29 -3.14 3.87
N SER A 319 -43.09 -3.98 3.21
CA SER A 319 -42.75 -4.73 2.01
C SER A 319 -42.26 -3.80 0.90
N GLN A 320 -41.05 -4.03 0.41
CA GLN A 320 -40.53 -3.35 -0.78
C GLN A 320 -41.09 -4.01 -2.05
N GLN A 321 -41.80 -3.21 -2.83
CA GLN A 321 -42.16 -3.47 -4.22
C GLN A 321 -40.89 -3.37 -5.10
N PRO A 322 -40.74 -4.17 -6.17
CA PRO A 322 -39.51 -4.18 -6.98
C PRO A 322 -39.29 -2.86 -7.71
N THR A 323 -38.14 -2.22 -7.48
CA THR A 323 -37.71 -1.03 -8.21
C THR A 323 -37.20 -1.40 -9.60
N GLN A 324 -37.78 -0.74 -10.61
CA GLN A 324 -37.42 -0.79 -12.03
C GLN A 324 -35.97 -0.29 -12.27
N PRO A 325 -35.23 -0.82 -13.27
CA PRO A 325 -33.85 -0.40 -13.56
C PRO A 325 -33.76 1.06 -14.09
N PRO A 326 -32.63 1.76 -13.91
CA PRO A 326 -32.50 3.17 -14.28
C PRO A 326 -32.57 3.39 -15.80
N GLY A 327 -33.30 4.42 -16.21
CA GLY A 327 -33.42 4.86 -17.60
C GLY A 327 -32.14 5.47 -18.17
N THR A 328 -31.92 5.20 -19.45
CA THR A 328 -30.82 5.67 -20.30
C THR A 328 -30.80 7.20 -20.41
N ALA A 329 -29.62 7.81 -20.26
CA ALA A 329 -29.39 9.22 -20.53
C ALA A 329 -29.47 9.52 -22.06
N PRO A 330 -29.92 10.73 -22.49
CA PRO A 330 -30.00 11.07 -23.91
C PRO A 330 -28.62 11.34 -24.51
N THR A 331 -28.32 10.68 -25.62
CA THR A 331 -27.11 10.83 -26.43
C THR A 331 -27.17 12.11 -27.26
N VAL A 332 -26.21 13.02 -27.09
CA VAL A 332 -25.98 14.15 -28.00
C VAL A 332 -25.14 13.67 -29.20
N PRO A 333 -25.52 13.94 -30.46
CA PRO A 333 -24.74 13.50 -31.62
C PRO A 333 -23.50 14.38 -31.85
N PRO A 334 -22.38 13.84 -32.40
CA PRO A 334 -21.17 14.61 -32.65
C PRO A 334 -21.33 15.59 -33.83
N ALA A 335 -20.82 16.82 -33.65
CA ALA A 335 -20.72 17.82 -34.70
C ALA A 335 -19.67 17.44 -35.77
N THR A 336 -20.04 17.58 -37.04
CA THR A 336 -19.23 17.27 -38.21
C THR A 336 -18.28 18.44 -38.56
N PRO A 337 -17.01 18.21 -38.96
CA PRO A 337 -16.15 19.27 -39.48
C PRO A 337 -16.57 19.72 -40.90
N PRO A 338 -16.35 20.99 -41.30
CA PRO A 338 -16.76 21.49 -42.60
C PRO A 338 -15.86 20.96 -43.73
N SER A 339 -16.50 20.41 -44.77
CA SER A 339 -15.86 19.91 -46.00
C SER A 339 -15.66 21.06 -46.99
N VAL A 340 -14.40 21.31 -47.37
CA VAL A 340 -14.03 22.22 -48.47
C VAL A 340 -14.05 21.44 -49.78
N LYS A 341 -14.74 21.99 -50.79
CA LYS A 341 -14.98 21.40 -52.11
C LYS A 341 -14.03 22.00 -53.15
N PRO A 342 -13.36 21.20 -54.00
CA PRO A 342 -12.92 21.65 -55.33
C PRO A 342 -13.67 20.95 -56.49
N PRO A 343 -13.56 21.47 -57.73
CA PRO A 343 -14.70 21.58 -58.63
C PRO A 343 -14.88 20.45 -59.65
N THR A 344 -16.09 20.48 -60.19
CA THR A 344 -16.77 19.66 -61.20
C THR A 344 -16.06 19.58 -62.55
N ALA A 345 -16.00 18.38 -63.14
CA ALA A 345 -15.99 18.18 -64.59
C ALA A 345 -16.73 16.87 -64.97
N LYS A 346 -17.68 16.98 -65.89
CA LYS A 346 -18.33 15.93 -66.71
C LYS A 346 -18.67 16.61 -68.05
N PRO A 347 -19.00 15.91 -69.17
CA PRO A 347 -19.06 14.46 -69.40
C PRO A 347 -18.51 13.99 -70.78
N THR A 348 -18.38 12.67 -71.00
CA THR A 348 -18.78 12.00 -72.27
C THR A 348 -19.00 10.49 -72.04
N THR A 349 -20.06 9.99 -72.67
CA THR A 349 -20.78 8.71 -72.57
C THR A 349 -20.42 7.70 -73.67
N ALA A 350 -20.57 6.38 -73.41
CA ALA A 350 -21.06 5.36 -74.36
C ALA A 350 -21.19 3.96 -73.68
N PRO A 351 -22.05 3.03 -74.18
CA PRO A 351 -22.95 2.23 -73.32
C PRO A 351 -22.77 0.69 -73.32
N THR A 352 -23.36 0.08 -72.30
CA THR A 352 -23.49 -1.37 -72.01
C THR A 352 -24.83 -1.92 -72.52
N THR A 353 -24.84 -3.17 -73.02
CA THR A 353 -26.06 -3.98 -73.17
C THR A 353 -25.80 -5.48 -72.89
N ALA A 354 -26.78 -6.14 -72.27
CA ALA A 354 -26.96 -7.59 -72.04
C ALA A 354 -28.46 -7.83 -71.72
N PRO A 355 -29.02 -9.06 -71.56
CA PRO A 355 -28.79 -10.40 -72.15
C PRO A 355 -30.16 -11.08 -72.59
N PRO A 356 -30.48 -12.39 -72.36
CA PRO A 356 -30.52 -13.50 -73.34
C PRO A 356 -31.90 -14.22 -73.50
N THR A 357 -32.04 -15.27 -74.35
CA THR A 357 -33.05 -16.39 -74.29
C THR A 357 -32.72 -17.52 -75.33
N THR A 358 -33.39 -18.68 -75.24
CA THR A 358 -33.02 -20.12 -75.28
C THR A 358 -33.37 -21.01 -76.52
N ALA A 359 -32.68 -22.18 -76.62
CA ALA A 359 -33.11 -23.57 -77.01
C ALA A 359 -33.44 -23.97 -78.50
N PRO A 360 -33.66 -25.26 -78.91
CA PRO A 360 -32.99 -26.59 -78.66
C PRO A 360 -32.86 -27.56 -79.90
N THR A 361 -32.25 -28.77 -79.68
CA THR A 361 -32.51 -30.14 -80.29
C THR A 361 -31.73 -30.77 -81.50
N SER A 362 -31.19 -32.00 -81.25
CA SER A 362 -30.77 -33.25 -81.99
C SER A 362 -31.26 -33.59 -83.43
N PRO A 363 -30.88 -34.70 -84.16
CA PRO A 363 -29.73 -35.69 -84.17
C PRO A 363 -29.10 -36.05 -85.59
N GLU A 364 -28.07 -36.93 -85.55
CA GLU A 364 -27.33 -37.88 -86.49
C GLU A 364 -28.00 -38.40 -87.83
N PRO A 365 -27.35 -38.96 -88.91
CA PRO A 365 -26.20 -39.92 -88.98
C PRO A 365 -25.13 -39.92 -90.14
N THR A 366 -24.10 -40.75 -89.84
CA THR A 366 -22.84 -41.35 -90.42
C THR A 366 -22.84 -41.90 -91.88
N PRO A 367 -21.78 -42.57 -92.44
CA PRO A 367 -20.29 -42.57 -92.27
C PRO A 367 -19.48 -42.55 -93.62
N GLY A 368 -18.15 -42.38 -93.57
CA GLY A 368 -17.24 -42.68 -94.70
C GLY A 368 -15.74 -42.66 -94.35
N VAL A 369 -15.02 -43.74 -94.69
CA VAL A 369 -13.73 -44.24 -94.16
C VAL A 369 -12.49 -43.82 -95.01
N THR A 370 -11.37 -43.44 -94.33
CA THR A 370 -9.90 -43.60 -94.68
C THR A 370 -9.23 -42.70 -95.77
N PRO A 371 -7.88 -42.39 -95.79
CA PRO A 371 -6.72 -42.62 -94.86
C PRO A 371 -5.86 -41.37 -94.43
N THR A 372 -5.07 -41.56 -93.35
CA THR A 372 -3.76 -41.04 -92.84
C THR A 372 -2.89 -40.06 -93.67
N PRO A 373 -2.27 -38.98 -93.08
CA PRO A 373 -0.89 -38.98 -92.51
C PRO A 373 -0.70 -38.18 -91.18
N PRO A 374 0.48 -38.25 -90.50
CA PRO A 374 0.60 -38.07 -89.04
C PRO A 374 0.84 -36.62 -88.59
N GLY A 375 0.24 -36.24 -87.45
CA GLY A 375 0.43 -34.94 -86.80
C GLY A 375 0.59 -35.06 -85.29
N THR A 376 1.83 -34.91 -84.83
CA THR A 376 2.31 -34.43 -83.51
C THR A 376 1.44 -34.66 -82.26
N THR A 377 1.95 -35.52 -81.38
CA THR A 377 1.55 -35.65 -79.96
C THR A 377 1.57 -34.29 -79.26
N PRO A 378 0.46 -33.84 -78.63
CA PRO A 378 0.47 -32.65 -77.77
C PRO A 378 1.20 -32.95 -76.45
N THR A 379 2.14 -32.08 -76.10
CA THR A 379 2.86 -32.08 -74.81
C THR A 379 1.85 -31.91 -73.65
N PRO A 380 1.92 -32.72 -72.59
CA PRO A 380 1.02 -32.60 -71.45
C PRO A 380 1.21 -31.25 -70.72
N PRO A 381 0.14 -30.64 -70.17
CA PRO A 381 0.24 -29.39 -69.45
C PRO A 381 1.11 -29.53 -68.20
N LEU A 382 1.96 -28.53 -67.97
CA LEU A 382 2.88 -28.48 -66.84
C LEU A 382 2.08 -28.50 -65.51
N PRO A 383 2.39 -29.37 -64.54
CA PRO A 383 1.67 -29.43 -63.28
C PRO A 383 1.80 -28.12 -62.48
N THR A 384 0.74 -27.73 -61.77
CA THR A 384 0.60 -26.42 -61.08
C THR A 384 0.65 -26.48 -59.55
N THR A 385 0.76 -27.66 -58.94
CA THR A 385 0.69 -27.82 -57.47
C THR A 385 1.95 -27.32 -56.74
N PRO A 386 1.87 -26.56 -55.65
CA PRO A 386 3.04 -26.19 -54.85
C PRO A 386 3.72 -27.44 -54.23
N ILE A 387 5.01 -27.32 -53.94
CA ILE A 387 5.90 -28.36 -53.39
C ILE A 387 6.53 -27.78 -52.12
N LEU A 388 6.34 -28.44 -50.97
CA LEU A 388 6.99 -28.08 -49.71
C LEU A 388 8.46 -28.54 -49.74
N ASP A 389 9.38 -27.67 -49.37
CA ASP A 389 10.83 -27.96 -49.31
C ASP A 389 11.43 -27.38 -48.02
N GLU A 390 11.48 -28.21 -46.97
CA GLU A 390 11.96 -27.89 -45.61
C GLU A 390 13.44 -27.46 -45.54
N GLY A 391 14.17 -27.47 -46.67
CA GLY A 391 15.54 -26.95 -46.76
C GLY A 391 15.65 -25.55 -47.36
N LEU A 392 14.53 -24.99 -47.85
CA LEU A 392 14.50 -23.71 -48.56
C LEU A 392 14.71 -22.53 -47.60
N LEU A 393 14.22 -22.61 -46.36
CA LEU A 393 14.25 -21.53 -45.38
C LEU A 393 14.89 -21.98 -44.07
N THR A 394 15.74 -21.14 -43.48
CA THR A 394 16.21 -21.34 -42.10
C THR A 394 16.27 -20.03 -41.33
N ILE A 395 15.75 -20.02 -40.11
CA ILE A 395 15.85 -18.89 -39.17
C ILE A 395 16.97 -19.15 -38.17
N SER A 396 17.91 -18.21 -38.02
CA SER A 396 19.02 -18.32 -37.07
C SER A 396 19.07 -17.14 -36.10
N ALA A 397 19.18 -17.46 -34.81
CA ALA A 397 19.36 -16.50 -33.71
C ALA A 397 20.84 -16.05 -33.59
N PRO A 398 21.12 -14.88 -33.01
CA PRO A 398 22.49 -14.44 -32.80
C PRO A 398 23.15 -15.32 -31.72
N ARG A 399 24.42 -15.70 -31.91
CA ARG A 399 25.17 -16.48 -30.90
C ARG A 399 25.30 -15.65 -29.61
N SER A 400 24.54 -16.01 -28.58
CA SER A 400 24.68 -15.47 -27.23
C SER A 400 26.00 -15.96 -26.61
N GLY A 401 27.11 -15.29 -26.88
CA GLY A 401 28.41 -15.69 -26.35
C GLY A 401 29.58 -14.91 -26.93
N GLY A 402 29.72 -13.65 -26.51
CA GLY A 402 30.87 -12.82 -26.86
C GLY A 402 30.70 -11.40 -26.36
N SER A 403 31.27 -11.10 -25.20
CA SER A 403 31.40 -9.74 -24.66
C SER A 403 31.99 -8.79 -25.71
N THR A 404 31.20 -7.81 -26.17
CA THR A 404 31.73 -6.66 -26.91
C THR A 404 32.13 -5.56 -25.93
N PRO A 405 33.24 -4.85 -26.18
CA PRO A 405 33.75 -3.82 -25.26
C PRO A 405 32.88 -2.56 -25.34
N THR A 406 32.48 -2.08 -24.17
CA THR A 406 31.82 -0.79 -23.97
C THR A 406 32.67 0.34 -24.56
N THR A 407 32.23 0.90 -25.69
CA THR A 407 32.73 2.19 -26.16
C THR A 407 31.74 3.25 -25.72
N ARG A 408 32.22 4.19 -24.90
CA ARG A 408 31.45 5.27 -24.27
C ARG A 408 31.23 6.41 -25.27
N ALA A 409 29.99 6.65 -25.69
CA ALA A 409 29.56 7.93 -26.27
C ALA A 409 28.07 8.20 -25.99
N GLY A 410 27.78 9.45 -25.60
CA GLY A 410 26.50 10.16 -25.42
C GLY A 410 25.17 9.40 -25.53
N GLY A 411 24.40 9.42 -24.44
CA GLY A 411 23.16 8.66 -24.26
C GLY A 411 21.96 9.16 -25.08
N VAL A 412 21.52 8.28 -25.98
CA VAL A 412 20.13 7.82 -26.06
C VAL A 412 20.20 6.32 -25.78
N GLN A 413 19.49 5.81 -24.77
CA GLN A 413 19.44 4.37 -24.51
C GLN A 413 18.69 3.69 -25.67
N SER A 414 19.40 3.23 -26.68
CA SER A 414 18.86 2.32 -27.69
C SER A 414 18.59 0.97 -27.03
N GLN A 415 17.31 0.59 -26.94
CA GLN A 415 16.90 -0.75 -26.50
C GLN A 415 17.64 -1.80 -27.33
N ALA A 416 18.21 -2.82 -26.68
CA ALA A 416 18.94 -3.87 -27.37
C ALA A 416 17.98 -4.70 -28.23
N ALA A 417 17.98 -4.49 -29.54
CA ALA A 417 17.14 -5.26 -30.46
C ALA A 417 17.74 -6.66 -30.66
N GLU A 418 16.91 -7.71 -30.60
CA GLU A 418 17.35 -9.06 -30.94
C GLU A 418 17.44 -9.15 -32.48
N GLN A 419 18.65 -9.37 -33.00
CA GLN A 419 18.91 -9.51 -34.44
C GLN A 419 18.87 -10.97 -34.86
N TRP A 420 18.02 -11.29 -35.83
CA TRP A 420 17.88 -12.60 -36.43
C TRP A 420 18.32 -12.56 -37.89
N VAL A 421 18.77 -13.70 -38.40
CA VAL A 421 19.17 -13.84 -39.81
C VAL A 421 18.35 -14.94 -40.45
N ILE A 422 17.60 -14.56 -41.48
CA ILE A 422 16.85 -15.47 -42.35
C ILE A 422 17.74 -15.84 -43.53
N THR A 423 17.99 -17.13 -43.71
CA THR A 423 18.79 -17.65 -44.84
C THR A 423 17.90 -18.46 -45.76
N ILE A 424 17.98 -18.18 -47.06
CA ILE A 424 17.23 -18.90 -48.10
C ILE A 424 18.18 -19.70 -48.96
N THR A 425 17.95 -21.00 -49.05
CA THR A 425 18.74 -21.92 -49.86
C THR A 425 18.00 -22.17 -51.18
N ALA A 426 18.32 -21.39 -52.21
CA ALA A 426 17.70 -21.56 -53.52
C ALA A 426 18.38 -22.69 -54.34
N PRO A 427 17.63 -23.43 -55.17
CA PRO A 427 18.21 -24.38 -56.12
C PRO A 427 19.18 -23.70 -57.10
N ALA A 428 20.23 -24.42 -57.51
CA ALA A 428 21.18 -23.93 -58.50
C ALA A 428 20.47 -23.51 -59.80
N GLN A 429 20.78 -22.32 -60.32
CA GLN A 429 20.15 -21.72 -61.51
C GLN A 429 18.65 -21.38 -61.36
N ASN A 430 18.17 -21.11 -60.15
CA ASN A 430 16.79 -20.65 -59.94
C ASN A 430 16.49 -19.36 -60.75
N ALA A 431 15.56 -19.47 -61.69
CA ALA A 431 15.09 -18.36 -62.52
C ALA A 431 13.79 -17.73 -62.00
N ASN A 432 13.14 -18.34 -60.99
CA ASN A 432 11.91 -17.82 -60.43
C ASN A 432 12.19 -16.79 -59.32
N PRO A 433 11.36 -15.75 -59.17
CA PRO A 433 11.52 -14.77 -58.11
C PRO A 433 11.36 -15.43 -56.73
N ILE A 434 12.27 -15.10 -55.81
CA ILE A 434 12.17 -15.47 -54.39
C ILE A 434 11.39 -14.39 -53.65
N VAL A 435 10.27 -14.80 -53.04
CA VAL A 435 9.41 -13.93 -52.21
C VAL A 435 9.37 -14.47 -50.79
N VAL A 436 9.61 -13.59 -49.82
CA VAL A 436 9.54 -13.88 -48.39
C VAL A 436 8.34 -13.14 -47.82
N GLY A 437 7.49 -13.83 -47.08
CA GLY A 437 6.42 -13.25 -46.27
C GLY A 437 6.83 -13.22 -44.81
N LEU A 438 6.52 -12.12 -44.13
CA LEU A 438 6.76 -11.92 -42.70
C LEU A 438 5.43 -11.68 -41.99
N LYS A 439 5.10 -12.56 -41.05
CA LYS A 439 3.97 -12.41 -40.13
C LYS A 439 4.48 -12.40 -38.70
N TYR A 440 3.85 -11.62 -37.82
CA TYR A 440 4.28 -11.50 -36.44
C TYR A 440 3.10 -11.20 -35.53
N GLY A 441 3.22 -11.61 -34.26
CA GLY A 441 2.23 -11.35 -33.22
C GLY A 441 2.17 -9.87 -32.81
N SER A 442 1.12 -9.50 -32.07
CA SER A 442 0.80 -8.11 -31.74
C SER A 442 1.78 -7.43 -30.77
N ALA A 443 2.67 -8.19 -30.12
CA ALA A 443 3.72 -7.62 -29.27
C ALA A 443 5.01 -7.30 -30.05
N LEU A 444 5.05 -7.60 -31.36
CA LEU A 444 6.16 -7.32 -32.26
C LEU A 444 5.78 -6.23 -33.27
N GLN A 445 6.78 -5.57 -33.84
CA GLN A 445 6.62 -4.56 -34.88
C GLN A 445 7.38 -4.97 -36.14
N TRP A 446 7.12 -4.26 -37.25
CA TRP A 446 7.83 -4.49 -38.52
C TRP A 446 9.35 -4.47 -38.31
N PRO A 447 10.07 -5.55 -38.70
CA PRO A 447 11.44 -5.75 -38.21
C PRO A 447 12.54 -5.14 -39.10
N LEU A 448 12.17 -4.38 -40.13
CA LEU A 448 13.08 -3.84 -41.13
C LEU A 448 13.00 -2.31 -41.18
N SER A 449 14.15 -1.65 -41.18
CA SER A 449 14.26 -0.20 -41.39
C SER A 449 14.62 0.07 -42.85
N GLY A 450 13.62 0.02 -43.74
CA GLY A 450 13.82 0.13 -45.19
C GLY A 450 14.29 -1.18 -45.83
N ASP A 451 14.86 -1.06 -47.03
CA ASP A 451 15.27 -2.19 -47.87
C ASP A 451 16.67 -2.70 -47.50
N PRO A 452 16.80 -3.94 -47.00
CA PRO A 452 18.10 -4.54 -46.72
C PRO A 452 18.86 -4.83 -48.01
N ARG A 453 20.19 -4.95 -47.93
CA ARG A 453 21.04 -5.21 -49.10
C ARG A 453 20.60 -6.49 -49.84
N GLY A 454 20.23 -6.37 -51.10
CA GLY A 454 19.83 -7.49 -51.95
C GLY A 454 18.35 -7.85 -51.84
N TRP A 455 17.55 -7.00 -51.19
CA TRP A 455 16.13 -7.19 -50.95
C TRP A 455 15.34 -5.91 -51.18
N THR A 456 14.17 -6.05 -51.80
CA THR A 456 13.16 -5.00 -51.89
C THR A 456 11.96 -5.41 -51.05
N CYS A 457 11.55 -4.60 -50.06
CA CYS A 457 10.56 -4.96 -49.06
C CYS A 457 9.36 -4.01 -49.04
N ASP A 458 8.16 -4.59 -49.01
CA ASP A 458 6.90 -3.87 -48.83
C ASP A 458 6.33 -4.18 -47.44
N GLN A 459 6.37 -3.18 -46.57
CA GLN A 459 5.82 -3.25 -45.22
C GLN A 459 4.29 -3.44 -45.20
N ALA A 460 3.56 -2.85 -46.14
CA ALA A 460 2.11 -2.95 -46.18
C ALA A 460 1.65 -4.34 -46.63
N ALA A 461 2.39 -4.95 -47.57
CA ALA A 461 2.17 -6.33 -47.99
C ALA A 461 2.79 -7.36 -47.02
N GLY A 462 3.74 -6.94 -46.19
CA GLY A 462 4.48 -7.83 -45.30
C GLY A 462 5.43 -8.77 -46.06
N THR A 463 5.93 -8.35 -47.21
CA THR A 463 6.71 -9.21 -48.11
C THR A 463 8.02 -8.58 -48.56
N CYS A 464 9.06 -9.39 -48.74
CA CYS A 464 10.36 -9.00 -49.30
C CYS A 464 10.71 -9.85 -50.52
N THR A 465 11.21 -9.25 -51.59
CA THR A 465 11.63 -9.94 -52.81
C THR A 465 13.14 -9.83 -53.00
N ALA A 466 13.81 -10.94 -53.31
CA ALA A 466 15.26 -10.94 -53.50
C ALA A 466 15.64 -10.31 -54.85
N ASP A 467 16.58 -9.36 -54.84
CA ASP A 467 17.07 -8.70 -56.06
C ASP A 467 17.83 -9.67 -56.97
N ASN A 468 18.46 -10.70 -56.38
CA ASN A 468 19.09 -11.81 -57.10
C ASN A 468 18.54 -13.16 -56.63
N SER A 469 17.60 -13.71 -57.39
CA SER A 469 16.93 -14.98 -57.07
C SER A 469 17.78 -16.24 -57.29
N SER A 470 18.94 -16.13 -57.93
CA SER A 470 19.88 -17.25 -58.10
C SER A 470 20.88 -17.39 -56.96
N ALA A 471 21.08 -16.32 -56.18
CA ALA A 471 21.97 -16.27 -55.02
C ALA A 471 21.45 -15.21 -54.01
N PRO A 472 20.35 -15.50 -53.29
CA PRO A 472 19.76 -14.55 -52.35
C PRO A 472 20.75 -14.22 -51.23
N GLN A 473 20.82 -12.95 -50.85
CA GLN A 473 21.59 -12.53 -49.68
C GLN A 473 20.84 -12.90 -48.40
N PRO A 474 21.51 -13.18 -47.27
CA PRO A 474 20.83 -13.35 -45.98
C PRO A 474 20.01 -12.09 -45.63
N LEU A 475 18.79 -12.29 -45.16
CA LEU A 475 17.87 -11.22 -44.80
C LEU A 475 17.95 -10.97 -43.27
N PRO A 476 18.59 -9.87 -42.81
CA PRO A 476 18.63 -9.54 -41.40
C PRO A 476 17.29 -8.94 -40.97
N VAL A 477 16.69 -9.46 -39.90
CA VAL A 477 15.46 -8.92 -39.29
C VAL A 477 15.74 -8.60 -37.82
N SER A 478 15.23 -7.48 -37.33
CA SER A 478 15.46 -7.07 -35.94
C SER A 478 14.17 -6.66 -35.26
N PHE A 479 13.88 -7.31 -34.15
CA PHE A 479 12.73 -6.99 -33.32
C PHE A 479 13.20 -6.34 -32.03
N ALA A 480 12.48 -5.30 -31.59
CA ALA A 480 12.66 -4.78 -30.24
C ALA A 480 12.31 -5.87 -29.20
N THR A 481 12.99 -5.89 -28.05
CA THR A 481 12.66 -6.84 -26.98
C THR A 481 11.21 -6.63 -26.54
N PRO A 482 10.33 -7.65 -26.63
CA PRO A 482 8.94 -7.49 -26.24
C PRO A 482 8.84 -7.21 -24.73
N THR A 483 8.03 -6.22 -24.36
CA THR A 483 7.79 -5.82 -22.96
C THR A 483 6.77 -6.74 -22.25
N GLY A 484 6.22 -7.72 -22.97
CA GLY A 484 5.19 -8.64 -22.49
C GLY A 484 4.45 -9.31 -23.65
N GLY A 485 3.20 -9.73 -23.42
CA GLY A 485 2.38 -10.45 -24.40
C GLY A 485 2.46 -11.97 -24.24
N SER A 486 1.51 -12.67 -24.85
CA SER A 486 1.47 -14.13 -24.90
C SER A 486 2.68 -14.71 -25.66
N ALA A 487 2.84 -16.03 -25.67
CA ALA A 487 3.82 -16.64 -26.58
C ALA A 487 3.51 -16.29 -28.04
N ALA A 488 2.24 -16.42 -28.43
CA ALA A 488 1.77 -16.11 -29.78
C ALA A 488 1.98 -14.64 -30.17
N ASP A 489 1.77 -13.70 -29.24
CA ASP A 489 1.99 -12.26 -29.49
C ASP A 489 3.46 -11.94 -29.78
N ARG A 490 4.38 -12.82 -29.33
CA ARG A 490 5.83 -12.68 -29.44
C ARG A 490 6.45 -13.64 -30.45
N THR A 491 5.63 -14.38 -31.20
CA THR A 491 6.08 -15.26 -32.29
C THR A 491 6.08 -14.51 -33.60
N PHE A 492 7.10 -14.71 -34.42
CA PHE A 492 7.08 -14.35 -35.83
C PHE A 492 7.24 -15.59 -36.70
N THR A 493 6.58 -15.57 -37.86
CA THR A 493 6.60 -16.61 -38.88
C THR A 493 7.13 -16.02 -40.17
N VAL A 494 8.07 -16.71 -40.78
CA VAL A 494 8.66 -16.38 -42.06
C VAL A 494 8.24 -17.45 -43.05
N SER A 495 7.76 -17.04 -44.21
CA SER A 495 7.42 -17.96 -45.30
C SER A 495 8.23 -17.62 -46.54
N ALA A 496 8.90 -18.57 -47.18
CA ALA A 496 9.62 -18.38 -48.43
C ALA A 496 8.90 -19.09 -49.59
N LYS A 497 8.92 -18.47 -50.78
CA LYS A 497 8.37 -19.05 -52.00
C LYS A 497 9.26 -18.76 -53.21
N THR A 498 9.52 -19.78 -54.02
CA THR A 498 10.17 -19.63 -55.34
C THR A 498 9.57 -20.60 -56.35
N GLY A 499 8.91 -20.07 -57.38
CA GLY A 499 8.15 -20.88 -58.34
C GLY A 499 7.09 -21.73 -57.63
N ARG A 500 7.30 -23.05 -57.62
CA ARG A 500 6.43 -24.02 -56.93
C ARG A 500 6.92 -24.39 -55.53
N LEU A 501 8.16 -24.07 -55.17
CA LEU A 501 8.73 -24.39 -53.85
C LEU A 501 8.21 -23.39 -52.81
N TYR A 502 7.85 -23.90 -51.63
CA TYR A 502 7.43 -23.12 -50.46
C TYR A 502 7.98 -23.74 -49.18
N ASP A 503 8.25 -22.92 -48.18
CA ASP A 503 8.67 -23.32 -46.84
C ASP A 503 8.27 -22.24 -45.82
N ASP A 504 7.97 -22.61 -44.58
CA ASP A 504 7.68 -21.69 -43.48
C ASP A 504 8.27 -22.12 -42.14
N ASP A 505 8.86 -21.15 -41.44
CA ASP A 505 9.53 -21.35 -40.15
C ASP A 505 9.09 -20.27 -39.16
N SER A 506 9.14 -20.56 -37.86
CA SER A 506 8.70 -19.62 -36.82
C SER A 506 9.61 -19.61 -35.60
N ALA A 507 9.78 -18.43 -35.01
CA ALA A 507 10.57 -18.24 -33.80
C ALA A 507 9.83 -17.34 -32.80
N THR A 508 10.02 -17.61 -31.50
CA THR A 508 9.36 -16.86 -30.42
C THR A 508 10.39 -16.12 -29.59
N LEU A 509 10.21 -14.80 -29.46
CA LEU A 509 11.10 -13.96 -28.67
C LEU A 509 10.90 -14.19 -27.17
N THR A 510 11.97 -14.03 -26.39
CA THR A 510 11.90 -14.12 -24.92
C THR A 510 11.56 -12.75 -24.35
N ALA A 511 10.59 -12.68 -23.42
CA ALA A 511 10.24 -11.46 -22.69
C ALA A 511 10.73 -11.58 -21.24
N PRO A 512 11.19 -10.48 -20.62
CA PRO A 512 11.55 -10.50 -19.21
C PRO A 512 10.31 -10.77 -18.35
N PRO A 513 10.46 -11.43 -17.19
CA PRO A 513 9.38 -11.55 -16.22
C PRO A 513 8.95 -10.16 -15.73
N ARG A 514 7.65 -9.96 -15.54
CA ARG A 514 7.06 -8.69 -15.11
C ARG A 514 6.14 -8.86 -13.90
N THR A 515 5.95 -7.78 -13.15
CA THR A 515 4.97 -7.73 -12.06
C THR A 515 3.63 -7.18 -12.56
N ASP A 516 2.53 -7.64 -11.96
CA ASP A 516 1.17 -7.17 -12.26
C ASP A 516 0.30 -7.22 -11.00
N GLU A 517 0.10 -6.07 -10.36
CA GLU A 517 -0.63 -5.90 -9.09
C GLU A 517 -2.13 -6.27 -9.19
N ASN A 518 -2.64 -6.56 -10.38
CA ASN A 518 -4.02 -7.02 -10.57
C ASN A 518 -4.12 -8.54 -10.75
N LEU A 519 -3.00 -9.26 -10.71
CA LEU A 519 -2.97 -10.70 -10.93
C LEU A 519 -3.54 -11.44 -9.73
N LEU A 520 -3.17 -11.07 -8.51
CA LEU A 520 -3.59 -11.69 -7.26
C LEU A 520 -4.56 -10.78 -6.51
N LYS A 521 -5.54 -11.38 -5.84
CA LYS A 521 -6.34 -10.70 -4.83
C LYS A 521 -6.62 -11.61 -3.66
N ILE A 522 -6.45 -11.06 -2.46
CA ILE A 522 -6.82 -11.69 -1.19
C ILE A 522 -8.17 -11.12 -0.75
N VAL A 523 -9.18 -11.98 -0.62
CA VAL A 523 -10.55 -11.58 -0.26
C VAL A 523 -10.96 -12.23 1.06
N ALA A 524 -11.65 -11.50 1.93
CA ALA A 524 -12.22 -12.06 3.15
C ALA A 524 -13.31 -13.10 2.82
N GLY A 525 -13.22 -14.28 3.44
CA GLY A 525 -14.25 -15.32 3.37
C GLY A 525 -15.43 -15.03 4.31
N LYS A 526 -16.28 -16.04 4.51
CA LYS A 526 -17.41 -15.95 5.46
C LYS A 526 -16.88 -15.61 6.86
N ALA A 527 -17.58 -14.73 7.57
CA ALA A 527 -17.20 -14.35 8.92
C ALA A 527 -17.28 -15.57 9.86
N ASP A 528 -16.14 -15.90 10.47
CA ASP A 528 -16.01 -16.77 11.64
C ASP A 528 -15.28 -15.95 12.72
N PRO A 529 -15.76 -15.94 13.98
CA PRO A 529 -15.17 -15.16 15.04
C PRO A 529 -13.76 -15.62 15.44
N ASP A 530 -13.40 -16.87 15.17
CA ASP A 530 -12.16 -17.47 15.67
C ASP A 530 -11.21 -17.94 14.55
N VAL A 531 -11.70 -18.05 13.31
CA VAL A 531 -10.90 -18.43 12.13
C VAL A 531 -10.89 -17.31 11.10
N HIS A 532 -9.70 -16.95 10.63
CA HIS A 532 -9.58 -16.00 9.52
C HIS A 532 -9.69 -16.72 8.18
N HIS A 533 -10.90 -16.73 7.64
CA HIS A 533 -11.16 -17.22 6.29
C HIS A 533 -10.68 -16.20 5.24
N ARG A 534 -9.82 -16.65 4.32
CA ARG A 534 -9.36 -15.90 3.15
C ARG A 534 -9.59 -16.72 1.89
N ILE A 535 -9.88 -16.01 0.80
CA ILE A 535 -10.05 -16.57 -0.53
C ILE A 535 -9.02 -15.91 -1.42
N LEU A 536 -8.07 -16.70 -1.91
CA LEU A 536 -7.02 -16.28 -2.83
C LEU A 536 -7.55 -16.43 -4.26
N THR A 537 -7.56 -15.35 -5.02
CA THR A 537 -8.03 -15.36 -6.40
C THR A 537 -6.94 -14.87 -7.34
N VAL A 538 -6.81 -15.56 -8.48
CA VAL A 538 -5.88 -15.15 -9.54
C VAL A 538 -6.71 -14.76 -10.75
N ALA A 539 -6.48 -13.56 -11.31
CA ALA A 539 -7.19 -13.07 -12.49
C ALA A 539 -7.12 -14.11 -13.64
N PRO A 540 -8.14 -14.28 -14.50
CA PRO A 540 -8.06 -15.21 -15.63
C PRO A 540 -7.10 -14.73 -16.73
N GLY A 541 -6.68 -15.62 -17.63
CA GLY A 541 -5.90 -15.26 -18.82
C GLY A 541 -5.78 -16.43 -19.80
N THR A 542 -5.98 -16.17 -21.09
CA THR A 542 -6.12 -17.21 -22.14
C THR A 542 -4.83 -17.97 -22.44
N ASP A 543 -3.66 -17.36 -22.20
CA ASP A 543 -2.37 -17.89 -22.67
C ASP A 543 -1.49 -18.42 -21.53
N ARG A 544 -2.11 -18.78 -20.41
CA ARG A 544 -1.40 -19.23 -19.21
C ARG A 544 -1.14 -20.72 -19.27
N THR A 545 0.13 -21.09 -19.33
CA THR A 545 0.56 -22.50 -19.30
C THR A 545 0.61 -23.08 -17.89
N SER A 546 0.80 -22.24 -16.88
CA SER A 546 0.74 -22.62 -15.47
C SER A 546 0.37 -21.44 -14.58
N VAL A 547 -0.27 -21.74 -13.44
CA VAL A 547 -0.51 -20.78 -12.35
C VAL A 547 -0.11 -21.47 -11.05
N THR A 548 0.81 -20.84 -10.33
CA THR A 548 1.32 -21.32 -9.04
C THR A 548 1.20 -20.23 -7.99
N LEU A 549 0.68 -20.60 -6.81
CA LEU A 549 0.69 -19.78 -5.60
C LEU A 549 1.71 -20.36 -4.63
N LYS A 550 2.54 -19.51 -4.04
CA LYS A 550 3.46 -19.86 -2.96
C LYS A 550 3.11 -19.03 -1.73
N LEU A 551 2.88 -19.71 -0.62
CA LEU A 551 2.52 -19.06 0.64
C LEU A 551 3.72 -19.05 1.58
N SER A 552 3.95 -17.91 2.22
CA SER A 552 4.84 -17.79 3.38
C SER A 552 4.08 -17.10 4.50
N TYR A 553 4.34 -17.50 5.73
CA TYR A 553 3.58 -17.03 6.88
C TYR A 553 4.47 -17.02 8.11
N GLY A 554 4.16 -16.12 9.04
CA GLY A 554 4.89 -15.94 10.28
C GLY A 554 4.83 -17.17 11.19
N SER A 555 5.67 -17.18 12.22
CA SER A 555 5.90 -18.33 13.11
C SER A 555 4.66 -18.77 13.90
N SER A 556 3.65 -17.92 13.99
CA SER A 556 2.42 -18.22 14.73
C SER A 556 1.31 -18.74 13.83
N LEU A 557 1.49 -18.76 12.53
CA LEU A 557 0.51 -19.31 11.59
C LEU A 557 0.92 -20.71 11.15
N GLU A 558 -0.07 -21.55 10.95
CA GLU A 558 0.11 -22.88 10.36
C GLU A 558 -0.31 -22.91 8.88
N TRP A 559 -0.06 -24.05 8.22
CA TRP A 559 -0.44 -24.24 6.82
C TRP A 559 -1.98 -24.13 6.67
N PRO A 560 -2.51 -23.15 5.93
CA PRO A 560 -3.91 -22.77 6.02
C PRO A 560 -4.84 -23.55 5.08
N ILE A 561 -4.31 -24.51 4.31
CA ILE A 561 -5.05 -25.19 3.23
C ILE A 561 -5.20 -26.67 3.54
N THR A 562 -6.44 -27.11 3.71
CA THR A 562 -6.75 -28.51 3.99
C THR A 562 -6.81 -29.33 2.69
N GLY A 563 -5.93 -30.32 2.55
CA GLY A 563 -5.93 -31.25 1.43
C GLY A 563 -5.73 -30.57 0.06
N ASN A 564 -6.50 -31.01 -0.93
CA ASN A 564 -6.51 -30.44 -2.29
C ASN A 564 -7.89 -29.83 -2.58
N PRO A 565 -8.06 -28.50 -2.47
CA PRO A 565 -9.29 -27.82 -2.84
C PRO A 565 -9.62 -28.00 -4.32
N ALA A 566 -10.91 -27.84 -4.67
CA ALA A 566 -11.37 -28.01 -6.05
C ALA A 566 -10.60 -27.10 -7.02
N GLY A 567 -10.02 -27.70 -8.07
CA GLY A 567 -9.24 -26.96 -9.08
C GLY A 567 -7.78 -26.70 -8.72
N TRP A 568 -7.29 -27.20 -7.57
CA TRP A 568 -5.94 -26.99 -7.08
C TRP A 568 -5.25 -28.27 -6.64
N LYS A 569 -3.93 -28.31 -6.81
CA LYS A 569 -3.03 -29.29 -6.20
C LYS A 569 -2.08 -28.58 -5.25
N CYS A 570 -2.21 -28.85 -3.96
CA CYS A 570 -1.50 -28.15 -2.90
C CYS A 570 -0.53 -29.07 -2.16
N SER A 571 0.56 -28.49 -1.65
CA SER A 571 1.60 -29.20 -0.91
C SER A 571 2.07 -28.34 0.25
N ALA A 572 1.82 -28.82 1.47
CA ALA A 572 2.21 -28.14 2.70
C ALA A 572 3.74 -28.10 2.89
N SER A 573 4.47 -29.13 2.43
CA SER A 573 5.93 -29.20 2.55
C SER A 573 6.64 -28.16 1.68
N THR A 574 6.13 -27.94 0.47
CA THR A 574 6.66 -26.92 -0.46
C THR A 574 5.97 -25.57 -0.31
N LYS A 575 4.90 -25.50 0.48
CA LYS A 575 4.01 -24.35 0.68
C LYS A 575 3.48 -23.78 -0.64
N THR A 576 3.15 -24.65 -1.58
CA THR A 576 2.73 -24.26 -2.93
C THR A 576 1.41 -24.90 -3.32
N CYS A 577 0.63 -24.19 -4.13
CA CYS A 577 -0.58 -24.66 -4.78
C CYS A 577 -0.52 -24.37 -6.28
N THR A 578 -0.72 -25.39 -7.11
CA THR A 578 -0.77 -25.25 -8.57
C THR A 578 -2.20 -25.42 -9.08
N SER A 579 -2.62 -24.53 -9.97
CA SER A 579 -3.96 -24.60 -10.56
C SER A 579 -4.03 -25.72 -11.60
N LEU A 580 -5.09 -26.51 -11.54
CA LEU A 580 -5.42 -27.52 -12.57
C LEU A 580 -6.05 -26.87 -13.81
N THR A 581 -6.47 -25.61 -13.72
CA THR A 581 -7.10 -24.85 -14.81
C THR A 581 -6.45 -23.46 -14.96
N PRO A 582 -5.19 -23.38 -15.45
CA PRO A 582 -4.41 -22.14 -15.46
C PRO A 582 -5.05 -20.95 -16.17
N ALA A 583 -5.87 -21.22 -17.20
CA ALA A 583 -6.55 -20.17 -17.95
C ALA A 583 -7.66 -19.46 -17.15
N LYS A 584 -8.29 -20.18 -16.22
CA LYS A 584 -9.33 -19.65 -15.32
C LYS A 584 -9.23 -20.34 -13.96
N PRO A 585 -8.27 -19.94 -13.11
CA PRO A 585 -8.05 -20.58 -11.83
C PRO A 585 -9.28 -20.47 -10.92
N ALA A 586 -9.64 -21.57 -10.25
CA ALA A 586 -10.69 -21.55 -9.23
C ALA A 586 -10.26 -20.72 -8.00
N PRO A 587 -11.19 -20.10 -7.25
CA PRO A 587 -10.85 -19.47 -5.97
C PRO A 587 -10.26 -20.49 -4.99
N LEU A 588 -9.18 -20.13 -4.29
CA LEU A 588 -8.49 -21.00 -3.34
C LEU A 588 -8.80 -20.57 -1.90
N PRO A 589 -9.54 -21.37 -1.11
CA PRO A 589 -9.78 -21.06 0.30
C PRO A 589 -8.53 -21.33 1.16
N ALA A 590 -8.24 -20.42 2.08
CA ALA A 590 -7.19 -20.51 3.08
C ALA A 590 -7.75 -20.09 4.46
N ASN A 591 -7.62 -20.96 5.44
CA ASN A 591 -8.15 -20.77 6.80
C ASN A 591 -6.98 -20.65 7.77
N PHE A 592 -6.87 -19.51 8.43
CA PHE A 592 -5.79 -19.26 9.39
C PHE A 592 -6.33 -19.26 10.81
N ASP A 593 -5.71 -20.10 11.64
CA ASP A 593 -5.82 -20.06 13.09
C ASP A 593 -4.70 -19.17 13.63
N VAL A 594 -5.03 -18.20 14.47
CA VAL A 594 -4.08 -17.23 15.02
C VAL A 594 -3.96 -17.47 16.53
N PRO A 595 -2.83 -18.00 17.02
CA PRO A 595 -2.58 -18.17 18.44
C PRO A 595 -2.13 -16.85 19.11
N ASP A 596 -2.30 -16.85 20.43
CA ASP A 596 -2.11 -15.72 21.33
C ASP A 596 -0.68 -15.15 21.30
N ASP A 597 -0.55 -13.86 21.61
CA ASP A 597 0.70 -13.12 21.87
C ASP A 597 1.71 -13.03 20.72
N SER A 598 1.25 -13.30 19.50
CA SER A 598 2.08 -13.22 18.31
C SER A 598 2.23 -11.78 17.82
N SER A 599 3.48 -11.37 17.56
CA SER A 599 3.77 -10.07 16.95
C SER A 599 3.03 -9.91 15.62
N ALA A 600 2.80 -8.67 15.17
CA ALA A 600 2.19 -8.43 13.87
C ALA A 600 2.88 -9.24 12.75
N ALA A 601 4.22 -9.29 12.77
CA ALA A 601 5.02 -10.09 11.84
C ALA A 601 4.75 -11.60 11.92
N ALA A 602 4.53 -12.13 13.12
CA ALA A 602 4.23 -13.55 13.33
C ALA A 602 2.84 -13.95 12.81
N ARG A 603 1.93 -12.98 12.63
CA ARG A 603 0.58 -13.14 12.06
C ARG A 603 0.44 -12.65 10.62
N THR A 604 1.54 -12.23 10.00
CA THR A 604 1.56 -11.85 8.60
C THR A 604 1.65 -13.10 7.73
N PHE A 605 0.85 -13.16 6.68
CA PHE A 605 1.08 -14.09 5.58
C PHE A 605 1.26 -13.33 4.27
N THR A 606 2.05 -13.93 3.39
CA THR A 606 2.40 -13.42 2.07
C THR A 606 2.08 -14.50 1.05
N VAL A 607 1.48 -14.10 -0.05
CA VAL A 607 1.13 -14.98 -1.16
C VAL A 607 1.81 -14.45 -2.41
N ALA A 608 2.71 -15.24 -2.98
CA ALA A 608 3.33 -14.96 -4.25
C ALA A 608 2.64 -15.77 -5.35
N ALA A 609 2.05 -15.08 -6.32
CA ALA A 609 1.45 -15.67 -7.51
C ALA A 609 2.44 -15.62 -8.68
N THR A 610 2.49 -16.71 -9.46
CA THR A 610 3.25 -16.77 -10.72
C THR A 610 2.39 -17.42 -11.79
N ALA A 611 2.13 -16.68 -12.87
CA ALA A 611 1.34 -17.09 -14.02
C ALA A 611 2.16 -16.88 -15.30
N GLY A 612 2.90 -17.91 -15.73
CA GLY A 612 3.87 -17.78 -16.83
C GLY A 612 4.98 -16.78 -16.49
N LEU A 613 5.07 -15.68 -17.25
CA LEU A 613 6.04 -14.60 -17.05
C LEU A 613 5.54 -13.46 -16.14
N VAL A 614 4.29 -13.54 -15.68
CA VAL A 614 3.67 -12.52 -14.83
C VAL A 614 3.67 -13.00 -13.38
N SER A 615 4.07 -12.13 -12.46
CA SER A 615 4.07 -12.44 -11.03
C SER A 615 3.47 -11.30 -10.22
N ASP A 616 2.99 -11.64 -9.03
CA ASP A 616 2.41 -10.69 -8.09
C ASP A 616 2.62 -11.20 -6.67
N THR A 617 2.72 -10.32 -5.70
CA THR A 617 2.98 -10.71 -4.30
C THR A 617 2.24 -9.79 -3.35
N ASP A 618 1.20 -10.34 -2.74
CA ASP A 618 0.40 -9.67 -1.71
C ASP A 618 0.77 -10.15 -0.32
N SER A 619 0.63 -9.28 0.68
CA SER A 619 0.78 -9.62 2.09
C SER A 619 -0.36 -9.04 2.91
N GLU A 620 -0.85 -9.80 3.88
CA GLU A 620 -1.88 -9.36 4.81
C GLU A 620 -1.47 -9.71 6.24
N VAL A 621 -1.70 -8.76 7.15
CA VAL A 621 -1.54 -8.99 8.60
C VAL A 621 -2.88 -9.40 9.17
N LEU A 622 -2.96 -10.60 9.72
CA LEU A 622 -4.18 -11.06 10.36
C LEU A 622 -4.42 -10.32 11.69
N PRO A 623 -5.68 -9.92 11.98
CA PRO A 623 -6.04 -9.33 13.26
C PRO A 623 -5.66 -10.24 14.43
N GLY A 624 -5.34 -9.63 15.57
CA GLY A 624 -5.14 -10.35 16.82
C GLY A 624 -6.44 -10.66 17.56
N ILE A 625 -6.29 -11.03 18.83
CA ILE A 625 -7.39 -11.21 19.78
C ILE A 625 -8.32 -9.99 19.72
N ARG A 626 -9.63 -10.26 19.70
CA ARG A 626 -10.69 -9.25 19.64
C ARG A 626 -11.39 -9.18 20.99
N PRO A 627 -11.57 -7.98 21.57
CA PRO A 627 -12.43 -7.82 22.73
C PRO A 627 -13.88 -8.14 22.33
N ASP A 628 -14.53 -9.02 23.10
CA ASP A 628 -15.92 -9.44 22.94
C ASP A 628 -16.61 -9.32 24.31
N GLU A 629 -17.22 -8.17 24.60
CA GLU A 629 -17.92 -7.88 25.88
C GLU A 629 -19.10 -8.84 26.17
N SER A 630 -19.48 -9.71 25.22
CA SER A 630 -20.50 -10.73 25.42
C SER A 630 -19.94 -12.11 25.80
N LEU A 631 -18.61 -12.25 25.77
CA LEU A 631 -17.91 -13.51 25.99
C LEU A 631 -17.97 -13.95 27.45
N LEU A 632 -17.71 -13.06 28.40
CA LEU A 632 -17.65 -13.37 29.82
C LEU A 632 -18.79 -12.69 30.57
N GLN A 633 -19.45 -13.46 31.43
CA GLN A 633 -20.40 -12.90 32.38
C GLN A 633 -20.13 -13.45 33.78
N ILE A 634 -19.89 -12.55 34.74
CA ILE A 634 -19.84 -12.92 36.16
C ILE A 634 -21.26 -12.89 36.73
N VAL A 635 -21.90 -14.05 36.76
CA VAL A 635 -23.26 -14.18 37.30
C VAL A 635 -23.22 -14.13 38.82
N THR A 636 -23.87 -13.09 39.37
CA THR A 636 -24.06 -12.91 40.81
C THR A 636 -25.41 -13.50 41.22
N PRO A 637 -25.44 -14.55 42.05
CA PRO A 637 -26.69 -15.14 42.53
C PRO A 637 -27.45 -14.16 43.43
N THR A 638 -28.78 -14.26 43.41
CA THR A 638 -29.67 -13.51 44.30
C THR A 638 -29.51 -13.94 45.76
N PRO A 639 -29.84 -13.11 46.76
CA PRO A 639 -29.74 -13.47 48.18
C PRO A 639 -30.47 -14.76 48.59
N SER A 640 -31.51 -15.17 47.86
CA SER A 640 -32.23 -16.44 48.07
C SER A 640 -31.48 -17.68 47.59
N THR A 641 -30.49 -17.51 46.70
CA THR A 641 -29.68 -18.59 46.09
C THR A 641 -28.22 -18.57 46.55
N ASP A 642 -27.82 -17.56 47.33
CA ASP A 642 -26.54 -17.48 48.04
C ASP A 642 -26.80 -17.51 49.57
N PRO A 643 -27.23 -18.66 50.13
CA PRO A 643 -27.76 -18.74 51.49
C PRO A 643 -26.71 -18.53 52.59
N ASN A 644 -25.42 -18.46 52.23
CA ASN A 644 -24.33 -18.28 53.17
C ASN A 644 -23.90 -16.79 53.22
N PRO A 645 -24.15 -16.07 54.32
CA PRO A 645 -23.76 -14.67 54.45
C PRO A 645 -22.23 -14.44 54.52
N PHE A 646 -21.44 -15.52 54.53
CA PHE A 646 -19.98 -15.49 54.63
C PHE A 646 -19.26 -16.07 53.41
N LEU A 647 -19.97 -16.79 52.52
CA LEU A 647 -19.42 -17.39 51.31
C LEU A 647 -20.27 -16.97 50.11
N TYR A 648 -19.65 -16.22 49.21
CA TYR A 648 -20.29 -15.68 48.02
C TYR A 648 -19.97 -16.55 46.81
N ASN A 649 -20.99 -17.11 46.16
CA ASN A 649 -20.82 -17.84 44.91
C ASN A 649 -20.79 -16.87 43.72
N ARG A 650 -19.89 -17.08 42.76
CA ARG A 650 -19.85 -16.35 41.48
C ARG A 650 -19.66 -17.34 40.35
N PHE A 651 -20.62 -17.40 39.43
CA PHE A 651 -20.55 -18.29 38.27
C PHE A 651 -19.98 -17.54 37.08
N LEU A 652 -18.85 -18.00 36.57
CA LEU A 652 -18.21 -17.44 35.38
C LEU A 652 -18.78 -18.18 34.16
N GLN A 653 -19.66 -17.49 33.43
CA GLN A 653 -20.31 -18.03 32.25
C GLN A 653 -19.62 -17.51 31.00
N ILE A 654 -19.27 -18.43 30.11
CA ILE A 654 -18.56 -18.16 28.86
C ILE A 654 -19.47 -18.46 27.66
N SER A 655 -19.70 -17.46 26.82
CA SER A 655 -20.60 -17.54 25.66
C SER A 655 -19.89 -18.11 24.42
N GLY A 656 -20.54 -19.02 23.69
CA GLY A 656 -20.02 -19.51 22.40
C GLY A 656 -18.73 -20.35 22.46
N ALA A 657 -18.46 -20.99 23.60
CA ALA A 657 -17.21 -21.73 23.86
C ALA A 657 -17.37 -23.26 23.97
N THR A 658 -18.50 -23.83 23.54
CA THR A 658 -18.75 -25.27 23.70
C THR A 658 -17.72 -26.13 22.95
N ASN A 659 -17.16 -27.14 23.62
CA ASN A 659 -16.08 -28.01 23.12
C ASN A 659 -14.79 -27.26 22.69
N ARG A 660 -14.52 -26.09 23.29
CA ARG A 660 -13.31 -25.31 23.02
C ARG A 660 -12.49 -25.14 24.29
N ARG A 661 -11.19 -24.86 24.10
CA ARG A 661 -10.31 -24.46 25.20
C ARG A 661 -10.72 -23.07 25.70
N VAL A 662 -10.91 -22.98 27.01
CA VAL A 662 -11.19 -21.74 27.72
C VAL A 662 -10.12 -21.54 28.77
N THR A 663 -9.54 -20.34 28.81
CA THR A 663 -8.60 -19.92 29.86
C THR A 663 -9.22 -18.75 30.62
N LEU A 664 -9.11 -18.78 31.95
CA LEU A 664 -9.59 -17.77 32.87
C LEU A 664 -8.44 -17.33 33.78
N ASP A 665 -8.06 -16.06 33.70
CA ASP A 665 -7.15 -15.42 34.65
C ASP A 665 -7.97 -14.66 35.68
N ILE A 666 -7.94 -15.17 36.91
CA ILE A 666 -8.76 -14.70 38.02
C ILE A 666 -7.85 -13.95 38.99
N THR A 667 -8.17 -12.67 39.24
CA THR A 667 -7.46 -11.82 40.21
C THR A 667 -8.44 -11.23 41.23
N TRP A 668 -7.98 -11.02 42.46
CA TRP A 668 -8.88 -10.52 43.51
C TRP A 668 -8.18 -9.60 44.51
N GLY A 669 -8.96 -8.70 45.10
CA GLY A 669 -8.48 -7.77 46.12
C GLY A 669 -8.04 -8.44 47.42
N ARG A 670 -7.17 -7.76 48.18
CA ARG A 670 -6.54 -8.26 49.43
C ARG A 670 -7.51 -8.68 50.55
N SER A 671 -8.75 -8.22 50.50
CA SER A 671 -9.77 -8.53 51.52
C SER A 671 -10.63 -9.74 51.13
N LEU A 672 -10.40 -10.31 49.94
CA LEU A 672 -11.05 -11.53 49.47
C LEU A 672 -10.14 -12.75 49.62
N GLN A 673 -10.75 -13.86 49.98
CA GLN A 673 -10.11 -15.16 50.01
C GLN A 673 -10.86 -16.12 49.09
N PHE A 674 -10.16 -16.65 48.07
CA PHE A 674 -10.68 -17.74 47.26
C PHE A 674 -10.78 -19.00 48.12
N VAL A 675 -11.99 -19.56 48.21
CA VAL A 675 -12.24 -20.82 48.88
C VAL A 675 -12.15 -21.93 47.84
N PRO A 676 -11.24 -22.91 48.01
CA PRO A 676 -11.09 -23.99 47.04
C PRO A 676 -12.42 -24.72 46.83
N ALA A 677 -13.04 -24.51 45.68
CA ALA A 677 -14.22 -25.24 45.26
C ALA A 677 -13.80 -26.28 44.20
N LEU A 678 -14.27 -27.51 44.36
CA LEU A 678 -14.08 -28.58 43.38
C LEU A 678 -14.94 -28.29 42.14
N ASN A 679 -14.39 -27.61 41.15
CA ASN A 679 -15.02 -27.50 39.82
C ASN A 679 -14.63 -28.69 38.96
N ILE A 680 -15.54 -29.67 38.86
CA ILE A 680 -15.37 -30.84 38.01
C ILE A 680 -15.19 -30.40 36.55
N GLY A 681 -14.05 -30.72 35.95
CA GLY A 681 -13.74 -30.42 34.54
C GLY A 681 -12.89 -29.17 34.29
N TRP A 682 -12.42 -28.50 35.35
CA TRP A 682 -11.48 -27.38 35.27
C TRP A 682 -10.17 -27.73 35.97
N THR A 683 -9.06 -27.29 35.39
CA THR A 683 -7.75 -27.35 36.04
C THR A 683 -7.34 -25.93 36.44
N CYS A 684 -6.80 -25.74 37.64
CA CYS A 684 -6.42 -24.41 38.13
C CYS A 684 -5.04 -24.44 38.78
N SER A 685 -4.25 -23.40 38.54
CA SER A 685 -2.93 -23.16 39.13
C SER A 685 -2.93 -21.79 39.82
N ARG A 686 -2.64 -21.80 41.13
CA ARG A 686 -2.60 -20.57 41.94
C ARG A 686 -1.19 -19.98 41.95
N SER A 687 -1.08 -18.67 41.82
CA SER A 687 0.20 -17.97 42.00
C SER A 687 0.60 -17.98 43.49
N SER A 688 1.88 -18.19 43.80
CA SER A 688 2.39 -18.22 45.18
C SER A 688 2.46 -16.83 45.81
N ASP A 689 2.59 -15.78 44.99
CA ASP A 689 3.04 -14.46 45.46
C ASP A 689 1.97 -13.37 45.32
N VAL A 690 0.84 -13.66 44.66
CA VAL A 690 -0.22 -12.68 44.34
C VAL A 690 -1.60 -13.31 44.51
N ASN A 691 -2.61 -12.50 44.84
CA ASN A 691 -4.03 -12.87 44.78
C ASN A 691 -4.50 -13.12 43.33
N SER A 692 -3.95 -14.15 42.71
CA SER A 692 -4.25 -14.55 41.35
C SER A 692 -4.22 -16.07 41.15
N MET A 693 -4.99 -16.54 40.18
CA MET A 693 -5.08 -17.94 39.79
C MET A 693 -5.47 -18.03 38.32
N THR A 694 -4.85 -18.96 37.59
CA THR A 694 -5.22 -19.28 36.21
C THR A 694 -5.98 -20.60 36.21
N CYS A 695 -7.12 -20.64 35.52
CA CYS A 695 -7.98 -21.83 35.38
C CYS A 695 -8.26 -22.09 33.91
N TRP A 696 -8.26 -23.36 33.49
CA TRP A 696 -8.51 -23.73 32.09
C TRP A 696 -9.29 -25.04 31.95
N THR A 697 -9.98 -25.19 30.83
CA THR A 697 -10.67 -26.41 30.42
C THR A 697 -10.64 -26.57 28.90
N ASP A 698 -10.48 -27.80 28.40
CA ASP A 698 -10.53 -28.11 26.96
C ASP A 698 -11.95 -28.40 26.45
N ASN A 699 -12.91 -28.51 27.37
CA ASN A 699 -14.26 -28.96 27.07
C ASN A 699 -15.27 -28.20 27.92
N TYR A 700 -15.37 -26.89 27.68
CA TYR A 700 -16.32 -26.05 28.40
C TYR A 700 -17.76 -26.49 28.14
N ARG A 701 -18.41 -27.01 29.19
CA ARG A 701 -19.81 -27.47 29.19
C ARG A 701 -20.66 -26.83 30.27
N LYS A 702 -20.04 -26.33 31.33
CA LYS A 702 -20.70 -25.73 32.49
C LYS A 702 -19.86 -24.56 33.00
N SER A 703 -20.54 -23.54 33.53
CA SER A 703 -19.92 -22.37 34.15
C SER A 703 -18.94 -22.74 35.26
N PHE A 704 -17.88 -21.95 35.42
CA PHE A 704 -16.93 -22.13 36.52
C PHE A 704 -17.54 -21.54 37.81
N ASN A 705 -17.76 -22.36 38.83
CA ASN A 705 -18.29 -21.89 40.11
C ASN A 705 -17.16 -21.47 41.05
N SER A 706 -17.02 -20.18 41.32
CA SER A 706 -16.01 -19.66 42.23
C SER A 706 -16.63 -19.25 43.57
N GLN A 707 -15.99 -19.64 44.68
CA GLN A 707 -16.45 -19.33 46.05
C GLN A 707 -15.49 -18.38 46.74
N TRP A 708 -16.04 -17.36 47.39
CA TRP A 708 -15.28 -16.25 47.94
C TRP A 708 -15.72 -15.89 49.36
N ALA A 709 -14.75 -15.72 50.26
CA ALA A 709 -14.98 -15.19 51.60
C ALA A 709 -14.43 -13.76 51.73
N ALA A 710 -15.15 -12.88 52.44
CA ALA A 710 -14.79 -11.47 52.66
C ALA A 710 -14.68 -11.17 54.17
N TRP A 711 -13.60 -11.62 54.80
CA TRP A 711 -13.39 -11.60 56.26
C TRP A 711 -13.03 -10.22 56.84
N LEU A 712 -12.52 -9.30 56.01
CA LEU A 712 -12.09 -7.97 56.44
C LEU A 712 -13.04 -6.90 55.89
N PRO A 713 -13.39 -5.86 56.67
CA PRO A 713 -14.09 -4.70 56.14
C PRO A 713 -13.20 -4.06 55.07
N GLY A 714 -13.70 -4.06 53.83
CA GLY A 714 -12.99 -3.57 52.66
C GLY A 714 -13.89 -2.65 51.84
N THR A 715 -13.32 -1.59 51.28
CA THR A 715 -14.01 -0.65 50.40
C THR A 715 -13.25 -0.53 49.09
N GLY A 716 -13.98 -0.44 47.98
CA GLY A 716 -13.37 -0.26 46.65
C GLY A 716 -12.66 -1.51 46.13
N SER A 717 -11.42 -1.35 45.65
CA SER A 717 -10.65 -2.38 44.95
C SER A 717 -10.25 -3.58 45.82
N SER A 718 -10.23 -3.44 47.16
CA SER A 718 -9.85 -4.53 48.06
C SER A 718 -10.85 -5.68 48.10
N ASN A 719 -12.10 -5.43 47.67
CA ASN A 719 -13.20 -6.40 47.61
C ASN A 719 -13.68 -6.66 46.16
N THR A 720 -12.81 -6.44 45.18
CA THR A 720 -13.15 -6.66 43.76
C THR A 720 -12.57 -7.98 43.29
N LEU A 721 -13.39 -8.75 42.57
CA LEU A 721 -13.00 -9.90 41.77
C LEU A 721 -12.94 -9.45 40.32
N THR A 722 -11.81 -9.69 39.66
CA THR A 722 -11.61 -9.40 38.24
C THR A 722 -11.26 -10.70 37.53
N VAL A 723 -11.97 -10.99 36.45
CA VAL A 723 -11.78 -12.19 35.64
C VAL A 723 -11.51 -11.75 34.22
N HIS A 724 -10.36 -12.16 33.69
CA HIS A 724 -10.07 -12.11 32.26
C HIS A 724 -10.35 -13.51 31.70
N ALA A 725 -11.12 -13.59 30.62
CA ALA A 725 -11.46 -14.82 29.94
C ALA A 725 -11.01 -14.78 28.49
N GLN A 726 -10.54 -15.92 28.01
CA GLN A 726 -10.02 -16.07 26.66
C GLN A 726 -10.53 -17.37 26.02
N VAL A 727 -11.04 -17.25 24.81
CA VAL A 727 -11.55 -18.36 23.99
C VAL A 727 -11.17 -18.14 22.54
N GLY A 728 -10.18 -18.89 22.06
CA GLY A 728 -9.64 -18.68 20.71
C GLY A 728 -9.16 -17.23 20.53
N GLY A 729 -9.60 -16.58 19.45
CA GLY A 729 -9.25 -15.19 19.15
C GLY A 729 -10.10 -14.13 19.87
N ARG A 730 -10.83 -14.48 20.93
CA ARG A 730 -11.71 -13.56 21.66
C ARG A 730 -11.33 -13.48 23.13
N GLU A 731 -11.41 -12.27 23.68
CA GLU A 731 -11.19 -12.03 25.11
C GLU A 731 -12.24 -11.10 25.69
N ASP A 732 -12.43 -11.20 27.00
CA ASP A 732 -13.25 -10.28 27.76
C ASP A 732 -12.76 -10.20 29.20
N THR A 733 -12.92 -9.03 29.82
CA THR A 733 -12.57 -8.80 31.21
C THR A 733 -13.73 -8.20 31.95
N ASP A 734 -14.27 -8.96 32.89
CA ASP A 734 -15.37 -8.52 33.75
C ASP A 734 -14.89 -8.40 35.20
N SER A 735 -15.52 -7.52 35.96
CA SER A 735 -15.19 -7.29 37.37
C SER A 735 -16.43 -7.09 38.21
N VAL A 736 -16.52 -7.82 39.33
CA VAL A 736 -17.62 -7.71 40.27
C VAL A 736 -17.12 -7.35 41.66
N LYS A 737 -17.87 -6.48 42.35
CA LYS A 737 -17.62 -6.18 43.76
C LYS A 737 -18.33 -7.21 44.64
N ILE A 738 -17.58 -7.80 45.56
CA ILE A 738 -18.14 -8.68 46.60
C ILE A 738 -18.45 -7.82 47.83
N PRO A 739 -19.70 -7.83 48.34
CA PRO A 739 -20.06 -7.02 49.50
C PRO A 739 -19.25 -7.43 50.73
N PRO A 740 -18.83 -6.47 51.58
CA PRO A 740 -18.15 -6.78 52.83
C PRO A 740 -19.09 -7.55 53.77
N SER A 741 -18.53 -8.45 54.59
CA SER A 741 -19.31 -9.07 55.66
C SER A 741 -19.84 -8.00 56.62
N THR A 742 -21.14 -8.03 56.90
CA THR A 742 -21.83 -7.04 57.76
C THR A 742 -21.59 -7.28 59.25
N THR A 743 -20.94 -8.38 59.62
CA THR A 743 -20.73 -8.81 61.00
C THR A 743 -19.25 -8.67 61.38
N ARG A 744 -18.92 -7.60 62.12
CA ARG A 744 -17.67 -7.53 62.90
C ARG A 744 -17.71 -8.68 63.92
N ARG A 745 -16.74 -9.59 63.87
CA ARG A 745 -16.33 -10.36 65.05
C ARG A 745 -15.01 -9.79 65.55
#